data_AF-A0ABD6BKN3-F1
#
_entry.id   AF-A0ABD6BKN3-F1
#
_cell.length_a   1.000
_cell.length_b   1.000
_cell.length_c   1.000
_cell.angle_alpha   90.00
_cell.angle_beta   90.00
_cell.angle_gamma   90.00
#
_symmetry.space_group_name_H-M   'P 1'
#
loop_
_entity.id
_entity.type
_entity.pdbx_description
1 polymer ?
#
loop_
_entity_poly.entity_id
_entity_poly.type
_entity_poly.pdbx_seq_one_letter_code
_entity_poly.pdbx_strand_id
1 'polypeptide(L)'
;MGIDVPDLDDRTYEEILTEATKLIPAYAEEWTDLNPHDPGIAILEVLAWLTETYIYQLDRVTDEHREKYLALLGERRRPPTPASTRLRLGLPTDTAWAHVPAGTRLSATETDDADADARYWFETDHAVTLTSATLECVLTRTDTGRTDNTHANRTEGMFYRAFGDDPAVGDAFYLGFDADPFAHARTLTLTVRFHDADLPEPETHGSIEPSFTPSVEPVWEYRDEADDAWRPLTVEADGTNAFYGSGQLTLALPDDGATAASDTAGFGLPSDDQSSARAWLRCRLETAGYEIPPQFDAIEPNVVSVTHQVSVTDEELTQVGHLEEAPALDGQTYALERSPVRSATVFVDGYRWDEVPDFDASGPDDRHFVLDREAGTVTFGDGITGRVPPADATVVADYVAGGGAAGNVPATAVWHVSDPTVSIDGPADGTDIDVEPLKAATGGAAGESIHDALDRVRRDRRVPYRAVTADDYRSIAARTPGLRIGRTNVLVEDGEITVVVVPFAPPDVSPPDPSEGFLHAVRQHVSERKLLSDRVCVTGPQYVDLEISVTGRARARYAGNGHDVAVRTAIEEYLHPLTGDGGDGWPFGQTLHRADLVERLSELDVIDRIDEVTITAHGNATVDDGAVRIDDTALFAVEEVTTSLSIQPDTATGGD
;
A
#
# COMPACT_ATOMS: atom_id res chain seq x y z
N MET A 1 9.39 7.74 28.34
CA MET A 1 9.49 8.62 29.52
C MET A 1 9.48 10.03 28.96
N GLY A 2 8.39 10.79 29.14
CA GLY A 2 8.34 12.17 28.66
C GLY A 2 9.40 12.98 29.41
N ILE A 3 10.15 13.80 28.68
CA ILE A 3 10.97 14.83 29.32
C ILE A 3 9.98 15.79 29.95
N ASP A 4 10.05 15.95 31.27
CA ASP A 4 9.29 16.98 31.96
C ASP A 4 9.80 18.32 31.43
N VAL A 5 8.92 19.10 30.80
CA VAL A 5 9.31 20.42 30.29
C VAL A 5 9.39 21.32 31.52
N PRO A 6 10.59 21.82 31.87
CA PRO A 6 10.74 22.65 33.05
C PRO A 6 10.03 23.99 32.80
N ASP A 7 9.33 24.50 33.82
CA ASP A 7 8.90 25.89 33.85
C ASP A 7 10.15 26.77 33.83
N LEU A 8 10.24 27.70 32.88
CA LEU A 8 11.42 28.57 32.71
C LEU A 8 11.46 29.63 33.82
N ASP A 9 10.29 30.07 34.30
CA ASP A 9 10.12 31.01 35.40
C ASP A 9 8.83 30.69 36.19
N ASP A 10 8.96 30.21 37.42
CA ASP A 10 7.83 29.79 38.26
C ASP A 10 7.33 30.89 39.20
N ARG A 11 7.81 32.13 39.04
CA ARG A 11 7.47 33.25 39.93
C ARG A 11 6.01 33.67 39.79
N THR A 12 5.35 33.72 40.93
CA THR A 12 3.97 34.21 41.06
C THR A 12 3.90 35.73 41.12
N TYR A 13 2.71 36.28 40.85
CA TYR A 13 2.39 37.70 41.07
C TYR A 13 2.88 38.22 42.43
N GLU A 14 2.64 37.47 43.51
CA GLU A 14 3.00 37.90 44.88
C GLU A 14 4.52 37.99 45.06
N GLU A 15 5.27 37.06 44.48
CA GLU A 15 6.73 37.04 44.54
C GLU A 15 7.33 38.18 43.73
N ILE A 16 6.80 38.43 42.52
CA ILE A 16 7.23 39.54 41.65
C ILE A 16 6.96 40.89 42.32
N LEU A 17 5.76 41.08 42.88
CA LEU A 17 5.39 42.31 43.58
C LEU A 17 6.26 42.51 44.83
N THR A 18 6.51 41.44 45.58
CA THR A 18 7.36 41.48 46.77
C THR A 18 8.80 41.84 46.41
N GLU A 19 9.33 41.27 45.34
CA GLU A 19 10.67 41.58 44.83
C GLU A 19 10.77 43.04 44.39
N ALA A 20 9.82 43.52 43.59
CA ALA A 20 9.76 44.91 43.14
C ALA A 20 9.70 45.88 44.32
N THR A 21 8.87 45.58 45.33
CA THR A 21 8.73 46.42 46.53
C THR A 21 10.03 46.47 47.33
N LYS A 22 10.77 45.36 47.42
CA LYS A 22 12.09 45.30 48.11
C LYS A 22 13.17 46.11 47.39
N LEU A 23 13.02 46.37 46.09
CA LEU A 23 13.98 47.14 45.30
C LEU A 23 13.75 48.66 45.41
N ILE A 24 12.56 49.13 45.79
CA ILE A 24 12.21 50.56 45.87
C ILE A 24 13.26 51.38 46.66
N PRO A 25 13.73 50.96 47.86
CA PRO A 25 14.70 51.74 48.62
C PRO A 25 16.04 51.95 47.91
N ALA A 26 16.40 51.08 46.96
CA ALA A 26 17.65 51.18 46.22
C ALA A 26 17.56 52.09 44.98
N TYR A 27 16.37 52.24 44.40
CA TYR A 27 16.16 52.99 43.15
C TYR A 27 15.46 54.34 43.37
N ALA A 28 14.67 54.47 44.44
CA ALA A 28 13.85 55.65 44.71
C ALA A 28 13.74 55.89 46.22
N GLU A 29 14.82 56.38 46.84
CA GLU A 29 14.86 56.72 48.29
C GLU A 29 13.76 57.73 48.71
N GLU A 30 13.26 58.55 47.78
CA GLU A 30 12.21 59.54 48.01
C GLU A 30 10.80 58.92 48.07
N TRP A 31 10.61 57.68 47.61
CA TRP A 31 9.33 56.99 47.61
C TRP A 31 9.12 56.21 48.90
N THR A 32 8.38 56.82 49.84
CA THR A 32 8.22 56.29 51.20
C THR A 32 6.85 55.68 51.50
N ASP A 33 5.83 55.96 50.68
CA ASP A 33 4.47 55.43 50.86
C ASP A 33 4.30 54.13 50.06
N LEU A 34 4.24 53.00 50.77
CA LEU A 34 4.11 51.66 50.19
C LEU A 34 2.74 51.04 50.49
N ASN A 35 1.74 51.86 50.81
CA ASN A 35 0.40 51.37 51.12
C ASN A 35 -0.40 51.05 49.83
N PRO A 36 -1.46 50.21 49.92
CA PRO A 36 -2.29 49.85 48.76
C PRO A 36 -3.01 51.03 48.06
N HIS A 37 -3.06 52.19 48.71
CA HIS A 37 -3.66 53.40 48.14
C HIS A 37 -2.67 54.26 47.37
N ASP A 38 -1.37 53.93 47.40
CA ASP A 38 -0.36 54.63 46.62
C ASP A 38 -0.50 54.27 45.13
N PRO A 39 -0.65 55.25 44.23
CA PRO A 39 -0.70 54.99 42.79
C PRO A 39 0.57 54.31 42.26
N GLY A 40 1.73 54.52 42.89
CA GLY A 40 2.96 53.82 42.52
C GLY A 40 2.89 52.32 42.78
N ILE A 41 2.37 51.92 43.94
CA ILE A 41 2.12 50.51 44.27
C ILE A 41 1.08 49.91 43.32
N ALA A 42 -0.01 50.61 43.02
CA ALA A 42 -1.01 50.12 42.06
C ALA A 42 -0.42 49.89 40.65
N ILE A 43 0.52 50.74 40.21
CA ILE A 43 1.26 50.51 38.96
C ILE A 43 2.14 49.26 39.05
N LEU A 44 2.84 49.04 40.17
CA LEU A 44 3.64 47.83 40.39
C LEU A 44 2.77 46.56 40.41
N GLU A 45 1.58 46.61 40.99
CA GLU A 45 0.61 45.51 40.95
C GLU A 45 0.23 45.18 39.49
N VAL A 46 -0.14 46.18 38.68
CA VAL A 46 -0.46 45.95 37.26
C VAL A 46 0.74 45.39 36.49
N LEU A 47 1.95 45.91 36.73
CA LEU A 47 3.16 45.42 36.08
C LEU A 47 3.52 43.99 36.52
N ALA A 48 3.34 43.65 37.80
CA ALA A 48 3.55 42.29 38.31
C ALA A 48 2.58 41.31 37.66
N TRP A 49 1.29 41.69 37.54
CA TRP A 49 0.28 40.87 36.86
C TRP A 49 0.58 40.69 35.36
N LEU A 50 0.99 41.76 34.66
CA LEU A 50 1.44 41.67 33.28
C LEU A 50 2.65 40.75 33.14
N THR A 51 3.60 40.83 34.07
CA THR A 51 4.83 40.02 34.05
C THR A 51 4.50 38.54 34.26
N GLU A 52 3.68 38.20 35.25
CA GLU A 52 3.19 36.81 35.46
C GLU A 52 2.43 36.30 34.22
N THR A 53 1.62 37.15 33.59
CA THR A 53 0.93 36.79 32.34
C THR A 53 1.91 36.49 31.19
N TYR A 54 2.97 37.27 31.05
CA TYR A 54 4.02 37.01 30.05
C TYR A 54 4.83 35.76 30.37
N ILE A 55 5.15 35.51 31.64
CA ILE A 55 5.81 34.28 32.10
C ILE A 55 4.95 33.07 31.71
N TYR A 56 3.66 33.10 32.04
CA TYR A 56 2.71 32.05 31.66
C TYR A 56 2.66 31.82 30.14
N GLN A 57 2.75 32.88 29.33
CA GLN A 57 2.80 32.75 27.87
C GLN A 57 4.12 32.15 27.37
N LEU A 58 5.25 32.55 27.97
CA LEU A 58 6.59 32.07 27.61
C LEU A 58 6.79 30.58 27.95
N ASP A 59 6.21 30.11 29.05
CA ASP A 59 6.31 28.70 29.46
C ASP A 59 5.45 27.75 28.60
N ARG A 60 4.61 28.29 27.71
CA ARG A 60 3.75 27.47 26.86
C ARG A 60 4.42 27.10 25.55
N VAL A 61 4.58 25.80 25.37
CA VAL A 61 4.76 25.21 24.03
C VAL A 61 3.40 25.12 23.34
N THR A 62 3.11 26.09 22.47
CA THR A 62 1.90 26.13 21.64
C THR A 62 1.98 25.11 20.51
N ASP A 63 0.85 24.93 19.82
CA ASP A 63 0.79 24.08 18.63
C ASP A 63 1.62 24.65 17.47
N GLU A 64 1.69 25.98 17.34
CA GLU A 64 2.59 26.67 16.40
C GLU A 64 4.07 26.32 16.66
N HIS A 65 4.51 26.30 17.93
CA HIS A 65 5.86 25.85 18.28
C HIS A 65 6.10 24.39 17.84
N ARG A 66 5.12 23.50 18.05
CA ARG A 66 5.23 22.08 17.69
C ARG A 66 5.29 21.86 16.18
N GLU A 67 4.50 22.60 15.42
CA GLU A 67 4.58 22.60 13.97
C GLU A 67 5.95 23.07 13.49
N LYS A 68 6.50 24.12 14.10
CA LYS A 68 7.85 24.58 13.77
C LYS A 68 8.92 23.54 14.10
N TYR A 69 8.78 22.80 15.21
CA TYR A 69 9.68 21.70 15.53
C TYR A 69 9.59 20.55 14.51
N LEU A 70 8.40 20.22 14.04
CA LEU A 70 8.24 19.25 12.94
C LEU A 70 8.95 19.77 11.68
N ALA A 71 8.71 21.03 11.30
CA ALA A 71 9.33 21.64 10.13
C ALA A 71 10.87 21.64 10.21
N LEU A 72 11.45 21.98 11.36
CA LEU A 72 12.91 21.93 11.61
C LEU A 72 13.48 20.51 11.49
N LEU A 73 12.67 19.48 11.79
CA LEU A 73 13.05 18.09 11.58
C LEU A 73 12.87 17.62 10.13
N GLY A 74 12.38 18.49 9.23
CA GLY A 74 12.06 18.17 7.84
C GLY A 74 10.72 17.44 7.68
N GLU A 75 9.87 17.49 8.70
CA GLU A 75 8.62 16.73 8.79
C GLU A 75 7.41 17.68 8.76
N ARG A 76 6.26 17.16 8.29
CA ARG A 76 4.99 17.90 8.27
C ARG A 76 3.84 16.97 8.65
N ARG A 77 2.71 17.54 9.06
CA ARG A 77 1.46 16.79 9.23
C ARG A 77 1.05 16.20 7.87
N ARG A 78 0.64 14.94 7.86
CA ARG A 78 0.06 14.33 6.66
C ARG A 78 -1.30 14.99 6.33
N PRO A 79 -1.58 15.30 5.05
CA PRO A 79 -2.84 15.91 4.66
C PRO A 79 -4.02 14.94 4.85
N PRO A 80 -5.27 15.43 4.80
CA PRO A 80 -6.45 14.57 4.79
C PRO A 80 -6.40 13.52 3.66
N THR A 81 -6.77 12.28 3.95
CA THR A 81 -6.89 11.22 2.95
C THR A 81 -8.31 11.18 2.38
N PRO A 82 -8.49 10.98 1.07
CA PRO A 82 -9.81 10.81 0.48
C PRO A 82 -10.33 9.39 0.63
N ALA A 83 -11.65 9.29 0.71
CA ALA A 83 -12.30 8.01 0.53
C ALA A 83 -12.24 7.60 -0.95
N SER A 84 -12.16 6.31 -1.20
CA SER A 84 -12.22 5.76 -2.56
C SER A 84 -13.13 4.55 -2.60
N THR A 85 -13.68 4.25 -3.79
CA THR A 85 -14.40 3.01 -4.06
C THR A 85 -14.25 2.63 -5.52
N ARG A 86 -14.81 1.48 -5.90
CA ARG A 86 -14.95 1.04 -7.28
C ARG A 86 -16.42 1.00 -7.66
N LEU A 87 -16.72 1.52 -8.84
CA LEU A 87 -18.07 1.56 -9.41
C LEU A 87 -18.10 0.71 -10.67
N ARG A 88 -19.15 -0.09 -10.84
CA ARG A 88 -19.49 -0.71 -12.11
C ARG A 88 -20.34 0.26 -12.90
N LEU A 89 -19.98 0.46 -14.16
CA LEU A 89 -20.68 1.33 -15.09
C LEU A 89 -21.45 0.48 -16.12
N GLY A 90 -22.76 0.59 -16.11
CA GLY A 90 -23.65 -0.07 -17.07
C GLY A 90 -23.93 0.83 -18.26
N LEU A 91 -23.84 0.27 -19.47
CA LEU A 91 -24.26 0.97 -20.68
C LEU A 91 -25.80 0.97 -20.81
N PRO A 92 -26.41 2.06 -21.30
CA PRO A 92 -27.82 2.08 -21.61
C PRO A 92 -28.21 1.02 -22.65
N THR A 93 -29.49 0.62 -22.64
CA THR A 93 -30.02 -0.30 -23.66
C THR A 93 -29.76 0.26 -25.07
N ASP A 94 -29.33 -0.60 -26.00
CA ASP A 94 -28.94 -0.29 -27.39
C ASP A 94 -27.59 0.44 -27.59
N THR A 95 -26.81 0.63 -26.54
CA THR A 95 -25.47 1.21 -26.61
C THR A 95 -24.40 0.12 -26.54
N ALA A 96 -23.49 0.09 -27.51
CA ALA A 96 -22.47 -0.96 -27.60
C ALA A 96 -21.15 -0.62 -26.89
N TRP A 97 -20.82 0.67 -26.76
CA TRP A 97 -19.57 1.13 -26.15
C TRP A 97 -19.68 2.58 -25.67
N ALA A 98 -18.76 3.00 -24.80
CA ALA A 98 -18.51 4.41 -24.47
C ALA A 98 -17.10 4.56 -23.89
N HIS A 99 -16.53 5.76 -23.93
CA HIS A 99 -15.26 6.08 -23.28
C HIS A 99 -15.47 7.18 -22.25
N VAL A 100 -15.27 6.83 -20.98
CA VAL A 100 -15.39 7.75 -19.84
C VAL A 100 -13.97 8.23 -19.48
N PRO A 101 -13.64 9.52 -19.66
CA PRO A 101 -12.31 10.05 -19.34
C PRO A 101 -12.01 10.03 -17.84
N ALA A 102 -10.72 10.03 -17.48
CA ALA A 102 -10.28 10.31 -16.12
C ALA A 102 -10.75 11.71 -15.68
N GLY A 103 -11.02 11.89 -14.39
CA GLY A 103 -11.54 13.15 -13.85
C GLY A 103 -13.04 13.38 -14.06
N THR A 104 -13.76 12.46 -14.74
CA THR A 104 -15.22 12.55 -14.86
C THR A 104 -15.86 12.57 -13.48
N ARG A 105 -16.67 13.60 -13.19
CA ARG A 105 -17.36 13.77 -11.89
C ARG A 105 -18.61 12.90 -11.74
N LEU A 106 -18.69 12.25 -10.60
CA LEU A 106 -19.87 11.52 -10.13
C LEU A 106 -20.37 12.11 -8.82
N SER A 107 -21.68 12.06 -8.61
CA SER A 107 -22.30 12.41 -7.35
C SER A 107 -22.78 11.17 -6.61
N ALA A 108 -22.57 11.13 -5.30
CA ALA A 108 -23.19 10.16 -4.40
C ALA A 108 -24.16 10.84 -3.43
N THR A 109 -25.35 10.27 -3.24
CA THR A 109 -26.36 10.73 -2.28
C THR A 109 -26.89 9.56 -1.44
N GLU A 110 -27.30 9.82 -0.20
CA GLU A 110 -27.91 8.78 0.66
C GLU A 110 -29.32 8.39 0.20
N THR A 111 -30.01 9.30 -0.49
CA THR A 111 -31.35 9.11 -1.03
C THR A 111 -31.42 9.55 -2.49
N ASP A 112 -32.37 8.99 -3.23
CA ASP A 112 -32.68 9.31 -4.64
C ASP A 112 -33.39 10.68 -4.80
N ASP A 113 -33.28 11.55 -3.80
CA ASP A 113 -33.89 12.88 -3.80
C ASP A 113 -32.89 13.89 -4.40
N ALA A 114 -33.27 14.52 -5.51
CA ALA A 114 -32.43 15.50 -6.20
C ALA A 114 -32.13 16.73 -5.33
N ASP A 115 -32.96 17.00 -4.31
CA ASP A 115 -32.80 18.08 -3.32
C ASP A 115 -32.16 17.58 -2.01
N ALA A 116 -31.53 16.40 -1.99
CA ALA A 116 -30.84 15.90 -0.79
C ALA A 116 -29.78 16.90 -0.28
N ASP A 117 -29.86 17.24 1.00
CA ASP A 117 -28.99 18.23 1.66
C ASP A 117 -27.49 17.86 1.62
N ALA A 118 -27.16 16.58 1.40
CA ALA A 118 -25.79 16.09 1.34
C ALA A 118 -25.51 15.36 0.01
N ARG A 119 -24.78 16.04 -0.89
CA ARG A 119 -24.24 15.48 -2.13
C ARG A 119 -22.72 15.44 -2.03
N TYR A 120 -22.15 14.26 -2.23
CA TYR A 120 -20.70 14.03 -2.22
C TYR A 120 -20.18 13.89 -3.64
N TRP A 121 -18.99 14.42 -3.89
CA TRP A 121 -18.41 14.46 -5.24
C TRP A 121 -17.20 13.55 -5.33
N PHE A 122 -17.17 12.76 -6.39
CA PHE A 122 -16.09 11.86 -6.71
C PHE A 122 -15.64 12.09 -8.14
N GLU A 123 -14.38 11.77 -8.42
CA GLU A 123 -13.85 11.79 -9.77
C GLU A 123 -13.28 10.42 -10.12
N THR A 124 -13.40 10.02 -11.38
CA THR A 124 -12.74 8.81 -11.90
C THR A 124 -11.23 8.97 -11.85
N ASP A 125 -10.52 7.97 -11.30
CA ASP A 125 -9.07 8.01 -11.15
C ASP A 125 -8.34 7.82 -12.48
N HIS A 126 -9.01 7.18 -13.44
CA HIS A 126 -8.48 6.82 -14.75
C HIS A 126 -9.62 6.74 -15.78
N ALA A 127 -9.26 6.78 -17.06
CA ALA A 127 -10.22 6.61 -18.13
C ALA A 127 -10.64 5.13 -18.23
N VAL A 128 -11.90 4.87 -18.60
CA VAL A 128 -12.44 3.51 -18.77
C VAL A 128 -13.17 3.40 -20.10
N THR A 129 -12.86 2.33 -20.85
CA THR A 129 -13.63 1.97 -22.05
C THR A 129 -14.71 0.97 -21.66
N LEU A 130 -15.97 1.36 -21.84
CA LEU A 130 -17.14 0.54 -21.60
C LEU A 130 -17.46 -0.30 -22.82
N THR A 131 -17.83 -1.56 -22.60
CA THR A 131 -18.27 -2.51 -23.63
C THR A 131 -19.60 -3.16 -23.24
N SER A 132 -20.44 -3.45 -24.22
CA SER A 132 -21.66 -4.25 -24.00
C SER A 132 -21.38 -5.76 -23.87
N ALA A 133 -20.16 -6.20 -24.19
CA ALA A 133 -19.76 -7.60 -24.06
C ALA A 133 -19.64 -8.00 -22.57
N THR A 134 -20.29 -9.09 -22.20
CA THR A 134 -20.32 -9.61 -20.84
C THR A 134 -19.30 -10.73 -20.67
N LEU A 135 -18.49 -10.66 -19.61
CA LEU A 135 -17.58 -11.74 -19.23
C LEU A 135 -18.39 -12.94 -18.72
N GLU A 136 -18.51 -13.98 -19.54
CA GLU A 136 -19.27 -15.18 -19.24
C GLU A 136 -18.48 -16.25 -18.49
N CYS A 137 -17.18 -16.34 -18.75
CA CYS A 137 -16.36 -17.48 -18.34
C CYS A 137 -14.93 -17.05 -17.98
N VAL A 138 -14.40 -17.61 -16.88
CA VAL A 138 -13.00 -17.44 -16.45
C VAL A 138 -12.41 -18.82 -16.17
N LEU A 139 -11.36 -19.19 -16.89
CA LEU A 139 -10.71 -20.50 -16.80
C LEU A 139 -9.22 -20.34 -16.52
N THR A 140 -8.65 -21.23 -15.72
CA THR A 140 -7.20 -21.40 -15.58
C THR A 140 -6.79 -22.70 -16.23
N ARG A 141 -5.67 -22.68 -16.96
CA ARG A 141 -5.06 -23.86 -17.57
C ARG A 141 -3.58 -23.91 -17.22
N THR A 142 -3.20 -25.03 -16.65
CA THR A 142 -1.83 -25.40 -16.30
C THR A 142 -1.45 -26.70 -17.02
N ASP A 143 -0.24 -27.18 -16.81
CA ASP A 143 0.16 -28.53 -17.21
C ASP A 143 -0.61 -29.64 -16.46
N THR A 144 -1.01 -29.38 -15.21
CA THR A 144 -1.75 -30.30 -14.34
C THR A 144 -3.24 -30.40 -14.69
N GLY A 145 -3.82 -29.40 -15.36
CA GLY A 145 -5.19 -29.49 -15.84
C GLY A 145 -5.87 -28.15 -16.08
N ARG A 146 -7.19 -28.17 -15.95
CA ARG A 146 -8.07 -27.01 -16.16
C ARG A 146 -8.97 -26.82 -14.94
N THR A 147 -9.07 -25.57 -14.50
CA THR A 147 -9.98 -25.14 -13.44
C THR A 147 -10.95 -24.09 -13.98
N ASP A 148 -12.24 -24.23 -13.64
CA ASP A 148 -13.27 -23.23 -13.95
C ASP A 148 -13.46 -22.31 -12.74
N ASN A 149 -13.06 -21.05 -12.89
CA ASN A 149 -13.10 -20.02 -11.86
C ASN A 149 -14.29 -19.08 -12.01
N THR A 150 -15.20 -19.34 -12.95
CA THR A 150 -16.33 -18.45 -13.28
C THR A 150 -17.21 -18.15 -12.08
N HIS A 151 -17.49 -19.15 -11.25
CA HIS A 151 -18.29 -18.96 -10.04
C HIS A 151 -17.54 -18.15 -8.97
N ALA A 152 -16.26 -18.46 -8.74
CA ALA A 152 -15.41 -17.74 -7.79
C ALA A 152 -15.30 -16.26 -8.17
N ASN A 153 -15.04 -15.96 -9.45
CA ASN A 153 -14.92 -14.59 -9.98
C ASN A 153 -16.16 -13.71 -9.75
N ARG A 154 -17.34 -14.31 -9.58
CA ARG A 154 -18.62 -13.59 -9.36
C ARG A 154 -19.09 -13.62 -7.92
N THR A 155 -18.40 -14.35 -7.04
CA THR A 155 -18.86 -14.58 -5.67
C THR A 155 -17.98 -13.84 -4.70
N GLU A 156 -18.55 -12.84 -4.01
CA GLU A 156 -17.82 -12.07 -3.01
C GLU A 156 -17.29 -12.99 -1.89
N GLY A 157 -16.03 -12.77 -1.50
CA GLY A 157 -15.34 -13.56 -0.48
C GLY A 157 -14.76 -14.89 -0.98
N MET A 158 -14.93 -15.23 -2.26
CA MET A 158 -14.14 -16.27 -2.93
C MET A 158 -12.98 -15.63 -3.69
N PHE A 159 -11.91 -16.39 -3.85
CA PHE A 159 -10.78 -16.05 -4.70
C PHE A 159 -10.31 -17.28 -5.48
N TYR A 160 -9.47 -17.07 -6.48
CA TYR A 160 -8.82 -18.13 -7.23
C TYR A 160 -7.41 -17.70 -7.67
N ARG A 161 -6.52 -18.67 -7.88
CA ARG A 161 -5.17 -18.42 -8.42
C ARG A 161 -5.21 -18.39 -9.94
N ALA A 162 -4.89 -17.25 -10.52
CA ALA A 162 -5.04 -17.00 -11.95
C ALA A 162 -4.23 -17.98 -12.80
N PHE A 163 -3.02 -18.33 -12.35
CA PHE A 163 -2.08 -19.22 -13.05
C PHE A 163 -1.89 -20.56 -12.34
N GLY A 164 -2.79 -20.95 -11.43
CA GLY A 164 -2.65 -22.18 -10.64
C GLY A 164 -1.76 -22.02 -9.41
N ASP A 165 -1.50 -23.14 -8.73
CA ASP A 165 -0.78 -23.16 -7.45
C ASP A 165 0.73 -22.94 -7.59
N ASP A 166 1.31 -23.37 -8.70
CA ASP A 166 2.74 -23.20 -9.03
C ASP A 166 2.86 -22.63 -10.46
N PRO A 167 2.76 -21.30 -10.62
CA PRO A 167 2.76 -20.66 -11.94
C PRO A 167 4.03 -20.96 -12.73
N ALA A 168 3.89 -21.63 -13.86
CA ALA A 168 4.98 -21.99 -14.75
C ALA A 168 4.88 -21.30 -16.12
N VAL A 169 5.98 -21.34 -16.88
CA VAL A 169 6.01 -20.84 -18.25
C VAL A 169 4.99 -21.61 -19.10
N GLY A 170 4.07 -20.87 -19.72
CA GLY A 170 3.00 -21.44 -20.55
C GLY A 170 1.65 -21.51 -19.85
N ASP A 171 1.59 -21.42 -18.52
CA ASP A 171 0.34 -21.36 -17.79
C ASP A 171 -0.44 -20.10 -18.15
N ALA A 172 -1.76 -20.22 -18.21
CA ALA A 172 -2.61 -19.17 -18.70
C ALA A 172 -3.98 -19.17 -18.04
N PHE A 173 -4.57 -17.98 -17.93
CA PHE A 173 -6.00 -17.85 -17.73
C PHE A 173 -6.69 -17.30 -18.99
N TYR A 174 -7.96 -17.66 -19.14
CA TYR A 174 -8.79 -17.38 -20.30
C TYR A 174 -10.04 -16.64 -19.86
N LEU A 175 -10.43 -15.63 -20.63
CA LEU A 175 -11.64 -14.83 -20.47
C LEU A 175 -12.53 -15.06 -21.68
N GLY A 176 -13.71 -15.63 -21.45
CA GLY A 176 -14.72 -15.89 -22.48
C GLY A 176 -15.85 -14.88 -22.40
N PHE A 177 -16.03 -14.09 -23.44
CA PHE A 177 -17.11 -13.10 -23.57
C PHE A 177 -18.24 -13.61 -24.47
N ASP A 178 -19.46 -13.15 -24.23
CA ASP A 178 -20.64 -13.47 -25.06
C ASP A 178 -20.60 -12.84 -26.47
N ALA A 179 -19.80 -11.80 -26.67
CA ALA A 179 -19.53 -11.12 -27.93
C ALA A 179 -18.09 -10.58 -27.94
N ASP A 180 -17.58 -10.20 -29.12
CA ASP A 180 -16.26 -9.57 -29.25
C ASP A 180 -16.22 -8.21 -28.51
N PRO A 181 -15.43 -8.09 -27.42
CA PRO A 181 -15.33 -6.84 -26.68
C PRO A 181 -14.70 -5.70 -27.50
N PHE A 182 -14.01 -6.01 -28.61
CA PHE A 182 -13.38 -5.04 -29.49
C PHE A 182 -14.21 -4.71 -30.75
N ALA A 183 -15.44 -5.23 -30.86
CA ALA A 183 -16.28 -5.04 -32.04
C ALA A 183 -16.56 -3.56 -32.37
N HIS A 184 -16.60 -2.69 -31.34
CA HIS A 184 -16.93 -1.27 -31.47
C HIS A 184 -15.87 -0.31 -30.90
N ALA A 185 -14.91 -0.82 -30.12
CA ALA A 185 -13.82 -0.05 -29.54
C ALA A 185 -12.49 -0.80 -29.75
N ARG A 186 -11.40 -0.08 -30.00
CA ARG A 186 -10.07 -0.70 -30.18
C ARG A 186 -9.40 -1.08 -28.86
N THR A 187 -9.95 -0.61 -27.75
CA THR A 187 -9.44 -0.78 -26.40
C THR A 187 -10.46 -1.50 -25.53
N LEU A 188 -9.98 -2.31 -24.59
CA LEU A 188 -10.77 -2.95 -23.54
C LEU A 188 -10.11 -2.65 -22.21
N THR A 189 -10.90 -2.12 -21.29
CA THR A 189 -10.48 -1.94 -19.91
C THR A 189 -10.94 -3.12 -19.05
N LEU A 190 -10.00 -3.75 -18.34
CA LEU A 190 -10.27 -4.75 -17.31
C LEU A 190 -9.80 -4.24 -15.96
N THR A 191 -10.58 -4.48 -14.92
CA THR A 191 -10.19 -4.18 -13.54
C THR A 191 -9.97 -5.48 -12.80
N VAL A 192 -8.78 -5.64 -12.23
CA VAL A 192 -8.39 -6.78 -11.39
C VAL A 192 -8.50 -6.36 -9.93
N ARG A 193 -9.28 -7.12 -9.17
CA ARG A 193 -9.30 -7.07 -7.71
C ARG A 193 -8.49 -8.24 -7.19
N PHE A 194 -7.34 -7.90 -6.64
CA PHE A 194 -6.40 -8.85 -6.07
C PHE A 194 -6.88 -9.28 -4.67
N HIS A 195 -6.74 -10.56 -4.35
CA HIS A 195 -6.98 -11.10 -3.03
C HIS A 195 -5.68 -11.01 -2.21
N ASP A 196 -5.62 -10.07 -1.29
CA ASP A 196 -4.50 -9.89 -0.36
C ASP A 196 -4.94 -9.86 1.11
N ALA A 197 -6.19 -10.21 1.40
CA ALA A 197 -6.75 -10.17 2.75
C ALA A 197 -6.08 -11.17 3.71
N ASP A 198 -5.51 -12.25 3.18
CA ASP A 198 -4.74 -13.27 3.90
C ASP A 198 -3.21 -13.07 3.81
N LEU A 199 -2.77 -12.03 3.09
CA LEU A 199 -1.37 -11.70 2.89
C LEU A 199 -0.96 -10.53 3.80
N PRO A 200 0.31 -10.46 4.25
CA PRO A 200 0.80 -9.26 4.90
C PRO A 200 0.76 -8.07 3.94
N GLU A 201 0.58 -6.87 4.49
CA GLU A 201 0.73 -5.64 3.70
C GLU A 201 2.15 -5.57 3.12
N PRO A 202 2.31 -5.09 1.87
CA PRO A 202 3.63 -4.82 1.32
C PRO A 202 4.43 -3.86 2.21
N GLU A 203 5.73 -4.09 2.28
CA GLU A 203 6.63 -3.33 3.14
C GLU A 203 6.70 -1.86 2.71
N THR A 204 6.99 -0.99 3.68
CA THR A 204 7.17 0.44 3.45
C THR A 204 8.44 0.92 4.14
N HIS A 205 9.06 1.96 3.58
CA HIS A 205 10.20 2.63 4.19
C HIS A 205 9.97 4.14 4.16
N GLY A 206 9.32 4.65 5.19
CA GLY A 206 9.06 6.08 5.31
C GLY A 206 8.10 6.61 4.26
N SER A 207 8.53 7.65 3.55
CA SER A 207 7.82 8.29 2.44
C SER A 207 8.29 7.82 1.05
N ILE A 208 9.13 6.78 0.98
CA ILE A 208 9.59 6.25 -0.30
C ILE A 208 8.43 5.54 -0.98
N GLU A 209 8.10 5.98 -2.19
CA GLU A 209 7.03 5.37 -2.97
C GLU A 209 7.38 3.91 -3.31
N PRO A 210 6.45 2.96 -3.06
CA PRO A 210 6.67 1.57 -3.42
C PRO A 210 6.71 1.44 -4.93
N SER A 211 7.85 1.00 -5.46
CA SER A 211 7.96 0.63 -6.87
C SER A 211 8.98 -0.49 -7.00
N PHE A 212 8.62 -1.52 -7.75
CA PHE A 212 9.54 -2.57 -8.16
C PHE A 212 9.12 -3.07 -9.54
N THR A 213 10.11 -3.46 -10.34
CA THR A 213 9.88 -4.05 -11.66
C THR A 213 9.90 -5.58 -11.52
N PRO A 214 8.76 -6.26 -11.72
CA PRO A 214 8.71 -7.72 -11.72
C PRO A 214 9.56 -8.31 -12.85
N SER A 215 10.09 -9.51 -12.64
CA SER A 215 10.75 -10.29 -13.72
C SER A 215 9.79 -11.21 -14.47
N VAL A 216 8.52 -11.29 -14.04
CA VAL A 216 7.48 -12.06 -14.72
C VAL A 216 6.98 -11.31 -15.96
N GLU A 217 6.60 -12.07 -16.99
CA GLU A 217 6.16 -11.51 -18.27
C GLU A 217 4.82 -12.13 -18.68
N PRO A 218 3.69 -11.53 -18.25
CA PRO A 218 2.37 -11.89 -18.73
C PRO A 218 2.13 -11.33 -20.14
N VAL A 219 1.71 -12.19 -21.06
CA VAL A 219 1.42 -11.84 -22.46
C VAL A 219 -0.07 -12.02 -22.74
N TRP A 220 -0.69 -10.97 -23.25
CA TRP A 220 -2.10 -10.96 -23.60
C TRP A 220 -2.32 -11.26 -25.09
N GLU A 221 -3.30 -12.11 -25.36
CA GLU A 221 -3.67 -12.51 -26.71
C GLU A 221 -5.19 -12.59 -26.83
N TYR A 222 -5.71 -12.29 -28.02
CA TYR A 222 -7.09 -12.54 -28.40
C TYR A 222 -7.15 -13.61 -29.48
N ARG A 223 -8.29 -14.30 -29.56
CA ARG A 223 -8.54 -15.30 -30.59
C ARG A 223 -9.30 -14.66 -31.75
N ASP A 224 -8.68 -14.64 -32.93
CA ASP A 224 -9.29 -14.08 -34.13
C ASP A 224 -10.40 -15.02 -34.63
N GLU A 225 -11.63 -14.51 -34.75
CA GLU A 225 -12.79 -15.30 -35.18
C GLU A 225 -12.70 -15.78 -36.65
N ALA A 226 -11.87 -15.13 -37.48
CA ALA A 226 -11.78 -15.46 -38.90
C ALA A 226 -11.00 -16.75 -39.17
N ASP A 227 -9.98 -17.03 -38.36
CA ASP A 227 -9.06 -18.17 -38.55
C ASP A 227 -8.74 -18.95 -37.26
N ASP A 228 -9.41 -18.63 -36.15
CA ASP A 228 -9.25 -19.25 -34.84
C ASP A 228 -7.83 -19.10 -34.24
N ALA A 229 -6.98 -18.24 -34.80
CA ALA A 229 -5.61 -18.05 -34.37
C ALA A 229 -5.49 -17.08 -33.18
N TRP A 230 -4.56 -17.37 -32.27
CA TRP A 230 -4.20 -16.45 -31.20
C TRP A 230 -3.29 -15.34 -31.74
N ARG A 231 -3.60 -14.10 -31.37
CA ARG A 231 -2.89 -12.90 -31.81
C ARG A 231 -2.61 -12.00 -30.61
N PRO A 232 -1.43 -11.35 -30.53
CA PRO A 232 -1.08 -10.50 -29.41
C PRO A 232 -1.99 -9.27 -29.30
N LEU A 233 -2.29 -8.90 -28.05
CA LEU A 233 -2.84 -7.61 -27.67
C LEU A 233 -1.71 -6.72 -27.14
N THR A 234 -1.84 -5.40 -27.33
CA THR A 234 -0.96 -4.43 -26.70
C THR A 234 -1.49 -4.07 -25.33
N VAL A 235 -0.64 -4.08 -24.31
CA VAL A 235 -0.99 -3.54 -22.98
C VAL A 235 -0.62 -2.06 -22.97
N GLU A 236 -1.60 -1.17 -23.11
CA GLU A 236 -1.37 0.28 -23.11
C GLU A 236 -1.13 0.83 -21.71
N ALA A 237 -1.78 0.23 -20.71
CA ALA A 237 -1.60 0.55 -19.30
C ALA A 237 -1.79 -0.70 -18.45
N ASP A 238 -0.91 -0.90 -17.46
CA ASP A 238 -1.01 -1.95 -16.45
C ASP A 238 -0.81 -1.35 -15.05
N GLY A 239 -1.91 -1.11 -14.35
CA GLY A 239 -1.93 -0.69 -12.96
C GLY A 239 -1.87 -1.86 -11.96
N THR A 240 -1.83 -3.11 -12.42
CA THR A 240 -1.69 -4.31 -11.55
C THR A 240 -0.23 -4.63 -11.24
N ASN A 241 0.72 -3.98 -11.92
CA ASN A 241 2.15 -4.27 -11.90
C ASN A 241 2.42 -5.76 -12.19
N ALA A 242 1.99 -6.23 -13.37
CA ALA A 242 2.03 -7.64 -13.75
C ALA A 242 1.35 -8.55 -12.70
N PHE A 243 0.17 -8.18 -12.22
CA PHE A 243 -0.61 -8.92 -11.21
C PHE A 243 0.06 -9.10 -9.83
N TYR A 244 0.82 -8.10 -9.35
CA TYR A 244 1.27 -8.04 -7.95
C TYR A 244 0.33 -7.27 -7.01
N GLY A 245 -0.68 -6.61 -7.57
CA GLY A 245 -1.72 -5.93 -6.82
C GLY A 245 -2.98 -5.69 -7.62
N SER A 246 -3.99 -5.12 -6.95
CA SER A 246 -5.22 -4.67 -7.61
C SER A 246 -4.92 -3.51 -8.55
N GLY A 247 -5.60 -3.46 -9.70
CA GLY A 247 -5.36 -2.39 -10.66
C GLY A 247 -6.19 -2.52 -11.92
N GLN A 248 -6.04 -1.53 -12.79
CA GLN A 248 -6.68 -1.47 -14.10
C GLN A 248 -5.69 -1.92 -15.18
N LEU A 249 -6.18 -2.65 -16.18
CA LEU A 249 -5.46 -3.04 -17.39
C LEU A 249 -6.20 -2.50 -18.60
N THR A 250 -5.49 -1.78 -19.47
CA THR A 250 -6.02 -1.36 -20.77
C THR A 250 -5.34 -2.16 -21.87
N LEU A 251 -6.12 -3.01 -22.54
CA LEU A 251 -5.70 -3.84 -23.65
C LEU A 251 -6.15 -3.19 -24.97
N ALA A 252 -5.29 -3.22 -25.99
CA ALA A 252 -5.59 -2.64 -27.29
C ALA A 252 -5.27 -3.60 -28.45
N LEU A 253 -6.08 -3.50 -29.50
CA LEU A 253 -5.78 -4.15 -30.78
C LEU A 253 -4.58 -3.47 -31.45
N PRO A 254 -3.56 -4.22 -31.91
CA PRO A 254 -2.36 -3.63 -32.51
C PRO A 254 -2.68 -2.83 -33.79
N ASP A 255 -1.96 -1.73 -34.00
CA ASP A 255 -2.20 -0.78 -35.09
C ASP A 255 -1.94 -1.37 -36.49
N ASP A 256 -0.90 -2.20 -36.63
CA ASP A 256 -0.39 -2.67 -37.94
C ASP A 256 -0.91 -4.07 -38.37
N GLY A 257 -1.91 -4.61 -37.66
CA GLY A 257 -2.39 -5.97 -37.85
C GLY A 257 -1.42 -7.00 -37.24
N ALA A 258 -1.91 -7.81 -36.32
CA ALA A 258 -1.10 -8.83 -35.67
C ALA A 258 -0.84 -10.02 -36.60
N THR A 259 0.43 -10.41 -36.75
CA THR A 259 0.78 -11.78 -37.15
C THR A 259 0.39 -12.74 -36.04
N ALA A 260 -0.17 -13.90 -36.41
CA ALA A 260 -0.51 -14.96 -35.48
C ALA A 260 0.69 -15.29 -34.58
N ALA A 261 0.44 -15.45 -33.28
CA ALA A 261 1.44 -15.95 -32.36
C ALA A 261 1.86 -17.36 -32.81
N SER A 262 3.15 -17.68 -32.71
CA SER A 262 3.61 -19.05 -32.95
C SER A 262 2.97 -19.94 -31.88
N ASP A 263 1.99 -20.75 -32.26
CA ASP A 263 1.32 -21.73 -31.40
C ASP A 263 2.32 -22.85 -31.09
N THR A 264 3.30 -22.52 -30.25
CA THR A 264 4.49 -23.36 -29.99
C THR A 264 4.29 -24.22 -28.75
N ALA A 265 3.16 -24.08 -28.06
CA ALA A 265 2.86 -24.79 -26.83
C ALA A 265 1.44 -25.37 -26.91
N GLY A 266 1.25 -26.61 -26.46
CA GLY A 266 0.00 -27.38 -26.53
C GLY A 266 -1.19 -26.82 -25.73
N PHE A 267 -1.23 -25.51 -25.48
CA PHE A 267 -2.24 -24.76 -24.73
C PHE A 267 -3.24 -24.06 -25.65
N GLY A 268 -3.80 -24.79 -26.63
CA GLY A 268 -4.91 -24.33 -27.47
C GLY A 268 -6.18 -23.96 -26.66
N LEU A 269 -7.33 -23.81 -27.31
CA LEU A 269 -8.59 -23.70 -26.56
C LEU A 269 -8.72 -24.87 -25.56
N PRO A 270 -9.34 -24.66 -24.38
CA PRO A 270 -9.73 -25.74 -23.50
C PRO A 270 -10.64 -26.71 -24.27
N SER A 271 -10.14 -27.91 -24.54
CA SER A 271 -10.57 -28.80 -25.63
C SER A 271 -12.00 -29.38 -25.54
N ASP A 272 -12.74 -29.06 -24.47
CA ASP A 272 -14.12 -29.51 -24.25
C ASP A 272 -15.20 -28.44 -24.53
N ASP A 273 -14.83 -27.20 -24.86
CA ASP A 273 -15.77 -26.10 -25.12
C ASP A 273 -15.74 -25.65 -26.59
N GLN A 274 -15.70 -26.60 -27.53
CA GLN A 274 -15.87 -26.33 -28.97
C GLN A 274 -17.30 -25.86 -29.32
N SER A 275 -18.19 -25.65 -28.34
CA SER A 275 -19.61 -25.37 -28.56
C SER A 275 -20.12 -24.01 -28.07
N SER A 276 -19.27 -23.08 -27.63
CA SER A 276 -19.74 -21.73 -27.26
C SER A 276 -19.21 -20.68 -28.22
N ALA A 277 -20.12 -19.90 -28.81
CA ALA A 277 -19.87 -18.78 -29.72
C ALA A 277 -19.28 -17.58 -28.95
N ARG A 278 -18.19 -17.80 -28.21
CA ARG A 278 -17.56 -16.81 -27.33
C ARG A 278 -16.34 -16.20 -28.00
N ALA A 279 -16.16 -14.90 -27.77
CA ALA A 279 -14.90 -14.24 -28.04
C ALA A 279 -13.94 -14.52 -26.88
N TRP A 280 -12.73 -15.00 -27.20
CA TRP A 280 -11.76 -15.43 -26.20
C TRP A 280 -10.56 -14.51 -26.14
N LEU A 281 -10.21 -14.12 -24.93
CA LEU A 281 -8.93 -13.53 -24.58
C LEU A 281 -8.18 -14.51 -23.68
N ARG A 282 -6.85 -14.51 -23.72
CA ARG A 282 -6.02 -15.23 -22.75
C ARG A 282 -4.83 -14.38 -22.32
N CYS A 283 -4.39 -14.59 -21.09
CA CYS A 283 -3.14 -14.09 -20.58
C CYS A 283 -2.27 -15.28 -20.22
N ARG A 284 -1.07 -15.38 -20.82
CA ARG A 284 -0.13 -16.49 -20.62
C ARG A 284 1.18 -15.99 -20.03
N LEU A 285 1.82 -16.79 -19.18
CA LEU A 285 3.18 -16.51 -18.70
C LEU A 285 4.22 -16.89 -19.76
N GLU A 286 4.98 -15.91 -20.23
CA GLU A 286 6.19 -16.13 -21.03
C GLU A 286 7.41 -16.33 -20.12
N THR A 287 7.52 -15.50 -19.09
CA THR A 287 8.45 -15.67 -17.97
C THR A 287 7.64 -15.79 -16.68
N ALA A 288 7.89 -16.85 -15.92
CA ALA A 288 7.27 -17.12 -14.62
C ALA A 288 8.19 -16.71 -13.46
N GLY A 289 7.75 -16.90 -12.22
CA GLY A 289 8.52 -16.56 -11.02
C GLY A 289 7.79 -15.59 -10.08
N TYR A 290 6.49 -15.78 -9.88
CA TYR A 290 5.78 -15.09 -8.81
C TYR A 290 6.17 -15.68 -7.46
N GLU A 291 6.55 -14.85 -6.49
CA GLU A 291 6.77 -15.32 -5.11
C GLU A 291 5.47 -15.78 -4.45
N ILE A 292 4.37 -15.15 -4.82
CA ILE A 292 3.01 -15.49 -4.40
C ILE A 292 2.18 -15.63 -5.67
N PRO A 293 1.66 -16.83 -5.98
CA PRO A 293 0.79 -17.02 -7.14
C PRO A 293 -0.34 -15.98 -7.16
N PRO A 294 -0.56 -15.24 -8.27
CA PRO A 294 -1.55 -14.18 -8.31
C PRO A 294 -2.94 -14.67 -7.95
N GLN A 295 -3.55 -14.04 -6.96
CA GLN A 295 -4.86 -14.40 -6.42
C GLN A 295 -5.87 -13.32 -6.76
N PHE A 296 -6.97 -13.68 -7.42
CA PHE A 296 -8.01 -12.73 -7.83
C PHE A 296 -9.29 -12.98 -7.03
N ASP A 297 -9.82 -11.91 -6.42
CA ASP A 297 -11.23 -11.85 -6.02
C ASP A 297 -12.10 -11.79 -7.29
N ALA A 298 -11.72 -10.94 -8.25
CA ALA A 298 -12.37 -10.86 -9.55
C ALA A 298 -11.51 -10.16 -10.61
N ILE A 299 -11.79 -10.47 -11.88
CA ILE A 299 -11.43 -9.69 -13.06
C ILE A 299 -12.72 -9.33 -13.80
N GLU A 300 -12.95 -8.04 -14.07
CA GLU A 300 -14.22 -7.55 -14.60
C GLU A 300 -14.01 -6.37 -15.58
N PRO A 301 -14.77 -6.31 -16.70
CA PRO A 301 -14.83 -5.10 -17.53
C PRO A 301 -15.72 -4.03 -16.87
N ASN A 302 -15.69 -2.81 -17.40
CA ASN A 302 -16.60 -1.71 -17.04
C ASN A 302 -16.59 -1.30 -15.55
N VAL A 303 -15.49 -1.55 -14.83
CA VAL A 303 -15.31 -1.12 -13.45
C VAL A 303 -14.26 -0.02 -13.40
N VAL A 304 -14.54 1.07 -12.70
CA VAL A 304 -13.64 2.22 -12.53
C VAL A 304 -13.43 2.53 -11.05
N SER A 305 -12.21 2.92 -10.68
CA SER A 305 -11.94 3.47 -9.35
C SER A 305 -12.28 4.95 -9.30
N VAL A 306 -12.88 5.38 -8.19
CA VAL A 306 -13.25 6.77 -7.96
C VAL A 306 -12.75 7.24 -6.60
N THR A 307 -12.31 8.49 -6.54
CA THR A 307 -11.79 9.13 -5.32
C THR A 307 -12.66 10.32 -4.95
N HIS A 308 -12.92 10.51 -3.65
CA HIS A 308 -13.64 11.66 -3.11
C HIS A 308 -12.79 12.93 -3.25
N GLN A 309 -13.00 13.62 -4.37
CA GLN A 309 -12.30 14.85 -4.70
C GLN A 309 -13.09 15.67 -5.74
N VAL A 310 -12.74 16.94 -5.82
CA VAL A 310 -13.21 17.88 -6.85
C VAL A 310 -12.01 18.66 -7.35
N SER A 311 -11.72 18.50 -8.63
CA SER A 311 -10.74 19.30 -9.37
C SER A 311 -11.41 20.59 -9.82
N VAL A 312 -10.85 21.72 -9.38
CA VAL A 312 -11.28 23.07 -9.72
C VAL A 312 -10.16 23.74 -10.50
N THR A 313 -10.52 24.41 -11.59
CA THR A 313 -9.59 25.09 -12.50
C THR A 313 -9.98 26.54 -12.67
N ASP A 314 -9.00 27.42 -12.78
CA ASP A 314 -9.16 28.85 -13.03
C ASP A 314 -10.08 29.57 -12.01
N GLU A 315 -10.03 29.18 -10.71
CA GLU A 315 -10.80 29.90 -9.67
C GLU A 315 -10.10 31.21 -9.30
N GLU A 316 -10.78 32.35 -9.44
CA GLU A 316 -10.33 33.63 -8.90
C GLU A 316 -10.59 33.69 -7.38
N LEU A 317 -9.52 33.82 -6.59
CA LEU A 317 -9.59 33.73 -5.14
C LEU A 317 -10.03 35.03 -4.48
N THR A 318 -10.76 34.91 -3.38
CA THR A 318 -11.22 36.06 -2.60
C THR A 318 -10.29 36.33 -1.42
N GLN A 319 -9.82 37.57 -1.27
CA GLN A 319 -8.98 37.96 -0.14
C GLN A 319 -9.74 37.86 1.20
N VAL A 320 -9.16 37.19 2.19
CA VAL A 320 -9.71 37.01 3.53
C VAL A 320 -9.31 38.19 4.42
N GLY A 321 -10.31 38.92 4.93
CA GLY A 321 -10.12 40.02 5.88
C GLY A 321 -9.58 41.32 5.25
N HIS A 322 -10.49 42.24 4.91
CA HIS A 322 -10.34 43.71 4.93
C HIS A 322 -11.54 44.37 4.24
N LEU A 323 -12.74 44.30 4.84
CA LEU A 323 -13.92 45.00 4.32
C LEU A 323 -14.11 46.42 4.88
N GLU A 324 -13.33 46.84 5.91
CA GLU A 324 -13.54 48.14 6.57
C GLU A 324 -12.26 48.96 6.89
N GLU A 325 -11.07 48.42 6.63
CA GLU A 325 -9.78 49.12 6.80
C GLU A 325 -8.93 48.94 5.53
N ALA A 326 -8.05 49.89 5.21
CA ALA A 326 -7.18 49.82 4.02
C ALA A 326 -6.47 48.46 3.96
N PRO A 327 -6.37 47.80 2.77
CA PRO A 327 -5.83 46.45 2.67
C PRO A 327 -4.41 46.41 3.24
N ALA A 328 -4.19 45.49 4.19
CA ALA A 328 -2.84 45.10 4.58
C ALA A 328 -2.06 44.70 3.32
N LEU A 329 -0.98 45.43 3.04
CA LEU A 329 -0.14 45.19 1.86
C LEU A 329 0.91 44.11 2.13
N ASP A 330 0.85 43.44 3.28
CA ASP A 330 1.77 42.43 3.76
C ASP A 330 0.98 41.24 4.33
N GLY A 331 1.48 40.02 4.11
CA GLY A 331 0.84 38.81 4.67
C GLY A 331 -0.54 38.50 4.07
N GLN A 332 -0.81 38.95 2.83
CA GLN A 332 -2.12 38.83 2.20
C GLN A 332 -2.58 37.37 2.16
N THR A 333 -3.82 37.11 2.57
CA THR A 333 -4.41 35.76 2.59
C THR A 333 -5.65 35.72 1.72
N TYR A 334 -5.82 34.65 0.94
CA TYR A 334 -6.91 34.41 0.01
C TYR A 334 -7.58 33.06 0.31
N ALA A 335 -8.90 32.98 0.18
CA ALA A 335 -9.67 31.76 0.38
C ALA A 335 -10.02 31.10 -0.95
N LEU A 336 -9.93 29.77 -0.94
CA LEU A 336 -10.47 28.88 -1.96
C LEU A 336 -11.95 28.60 -1.63
N GLU A 337 -12.79 28.39 -2.66
CA GLU A 337 -14.22 28.12 -2.49
C GLU A 337 -14.45 26.81 -1.72
N ARG A 338 -13.51 25.86 -1.81
CA ARG A 338 -13.64 24.51 -1.26
C ARG A 338 -12.46 24.15 -0.36
N SER A 339 -12.79 23.52 0.77
CA SER A 339 -11.84 22.93 1.70
C SER A 339 -12.39 21.60 2.25
N PRO A 340 -11.53 20.67 2.70
CA PRO A 340 -10.07 20.74 2.67
C PRO A 340 -9.48 20.60 1.25
N VAL A 341 -8.22 21.01 1.10
CA VAL A 341 -7.47 21.05 -0.15
C VAL A 341 -6.30 20.06 -0.11
N ARG A 342 -6.18 19.23 -1.14
CA ARG A 342 -5.10 18.25 -1.25
C ARG A 342 -3.86 18.84 -1.93
N SER A 343 -4.08 19.60 -3.00
CA SER A 343 -3.03 20.27 -3.77
C SER A 343 -3.58 21.53 -4.43
N ALA A 344 -2.72 22.54 -4.63
CA ALA A 344 -3.06 23.77 -5.34
C ALA A 344 -1.87 24.27 -6.16
N THR A 345 -2.15 24.85 -7.32
CA THR A 345 -1.23 25.66 -8.12
C THR A 345 -1.78 27.06 -8.18
N VAL A 346 -1.04 28.04 -7.66
CA VAL A 346 -1.48 29.43 -7.55
C VAL A 346 -0.79 30.31 -8.58
N PHE A 347 -1.56 31.18 -9.20
CA PHE A 347 -1.13 32.17 -10.16
C PHE A 347 -1.51 33.57 -9.67
N VAL A 348 -0.61 34.54 -9.85
CA VAL A 348 -0.90 35.97 -9.63
C VAL A 348 -0.60 36.70 -10.92
N ASP A 349 -1.61 37.33 -11.51
CA ASP A 349 -1.55 37.95 -12.85
C ASP A 349 -0.97 37.01 -13.92
N GLY A 350 -1.30 35.70 -13.83
CA GLY A 350 -0.83 34.65 -14.74
C GLY A 350 0.59 34.13 -14.48
N TYR A 351 1.30 34.65 -13.48
CA TYR A 351 2.59 34.09 -13.06
C TYR A 351 2.39 33.05 -11.98
N ARG A 352 2.95 31.84 -12.17
CA ARG A 352 2.94 30.78 -11.16
C ARG A 352 3.78 31.16 -9.93
N TRP A 353 3.27 30.84 -8.75
CA TRP A 353 3.94 30.92 -7.45
C TRP A 353 4.23 29.51 -6.93
N ASP A 354 5.23 29.39 -6.07
CA ASP A 354 5.71 28.13 -5.51
C ASP A 354 5.19 27.94 -4.08
N GLU A 355 4.62 26.76 -3.79
CA GLU A 355 4.18 26.41 -2.44
C GLU A 355 5.40 26.15 -1.54
N VAL A 356 5.46 26.81 -0.39
CA VAL A 356 6.48 26.62 0.64
C VAL A 356 5.80 26.24 1.98
N PRO A 357 6.51 25.52 2.87
CA PRO A 357 5.97 25.23 4.21
C PRO A 357 5.73 26.47 5.04
N ASP A 358 6.66 27.41 4.94
CA ASP A 358 6.73 28.67 5.65
C ASP A 358 7.66 29.62 4.88
N PHE A 359 7.72 30.87 5.34
CA PHE A 359 8.49 31.90 4.67
C PHE A 359 9.94 32.03 5.15
N ASP A 360 10.42 31.24 6.12
CA ASP A 360 11.72 31.46 6.77
C ASP A 360 12.90 31.43 5.80
N ALA A 361 12.80 30.59 4.76
CA ALA A 361 13.83 30.44 3.72
C ALA A 361 13.59 31.33 2.49
N SER A 362 12.56 32.19 2.52
CA SER A 362 12.15 33.03 1.39
C SER A 362 12.80 34.40 1.45
N GLY A 363 13.34 34.85 0.31
CA GLY A 363 13.75 36.24 0.09
C GLY A 363 12.57 37.15 -0.26
N PRO A 364 12.77 38.47 -0.24
CA PRO A 364 11.71 39.47 -0.47
C PRO A 364 11.13 39.46 -1.90
N ASP A 365 11.87 38.94 -2.87
CA ASP A 365 11.44 38.85 -4.28
C ASP A 365 10.89 37.47 -4.66
N ASP A 366 10.95 36.49 -3.74
CA ASP A 366 10.56 35.11 -4.01
C ASP A 366 9.03 34.98 -4.09
N ARG A 367 8.54 34.37 -5.17
CA ARG A 367 7.11 34.16 -5.43
C ARG A 367 6.62 32.93 -4.69
N HIS A 368 6.61 33.01 -3.37
CA HIS A 368 6.23 31.93 -2.49
C HIS A 368 4.87 32.15 -1.85
N PHE A 369 4.14 31.06 -1.63
CA PHE A 369 2.91 31.06 -0.85
C PHE A 369 2.86 29.88 0.10
N VAL A 370 2.11 30.02 1.19
CA VAL A 370 1.81 28.94 2.13
C VAL A 370 0.36 28.53 1.96
N LEU A 371 0.09 27.23 1.87
CA LEU A 371 -1.25 26.67 1.76
C LEU A 371 -1.69 26.05 3.10
N ASP A 372 -2.71 26.65 3.72
CA ASP A 372 -3.48 25.96 4.76
C ASP A 372 -4.49 25.03 4.08
N ARG A 373 -4.17 23.74 4.10
CA ARG A 373 -4.99 22.69 3.45
C ARG A 373 -6.32 22.47 4.16
N GLU A 374 -6.39 22.71 5.47
CA GLU A 374 -7.60 22.47 6.25
C GLU A 374 -8.55 23.65 6.13
N ALA A 375 -8.03 24.88 6.24
CA ALA A 375 -8.82 26.09 6.05
C ALA A 375 -9.13 26.38 4.59
N GLY A 376 -8.32 25.87 3.64
CA GLY A 376 -8.42 26.22 2.23
C GLY A 376 -7.98 27.64 1.95
N THR A 377 -6.89 28.10 2.59
CA THR A 377 -6.38 29.46 2.43
C THR A 377 -4.95 29.47 1.90
N VAL A 378 -4.67 30.47 1.06
CA VAL A 378 -3.37 30.76 0.48
C VAL A 378 -2.86 32.07 1.09
N THR A 379 -1.75 32.01 1.79
CA THR A 379 -1.09 33.18 2.39
C THR A 379 0.18 33.51 1.62
N PHE A 380 0.43 34.79 1.39
CA PHE A 380 1.62 35.32 0.74
C PHE A 380 2.57 35.99 1.75
N GLY A 381 3.80 36.25 1.31
CA GLY A 381 4.82 36.90 2.15
C GLY A 381 4.47 38.35 2.52
N ASP A 382 5.34 38.97 3.31
CA ASP A 382 5.22 40.35 3.81
C ASP A 382 6.13 41.35 3.07
N GLY A 383 6.86 40.89 2.04
CA GLY A 383 7.83 41.66 1.29
C GLY A 383 9.22 41.69 1.93
N ILE A 384 9.40 41.05 3.08
CA ILE A 384 10.70 40.77 3.70
C ILE A 384 11.03 39.29 3.52
N THR A 385 10.09 38.41 3.89
CA THR A 385 10.16 36.96 3.73
C THR A 385 9.08 36.51 2.76
N GLY A 386 9.41 36.50 1.47
CA GLY A 386 8.48 36.25 0.37
C GLY A 386 7.85 37.54 -0.17
N ARG A 387 7.57 37.52 -1.47
CA ARG A 387 7.00 38.64 -2.20
C ARG A 387 5.51 38.82 -1.87
N VAL A 388 5.07 40.07 -1.86
CA VAL A 388 3.64 40.41 -1.76
C VAL A 388 3.03 40.54 -3.16
N PRO A 389 1.84 39.95 -3.42
CA PRO A 389 1.02 40.31 -4.56
C PRO A 389 0.70 41.82 -4.63
N PRO A 390 0.67 42.43 -5.82
CA PRO A 390 0.12 43.77 -6.00
C PRO A 390 -1.34 43.85 -5.53
N ALA A 391 -1.75 45.01 -5.00
CA ALA A 391 -3.08 45.18 -4.41
C ALA A 391 -4.25 45.02 -5.41
N ASP A 392 -3.99 45.18 -6.71
CA ASP A 392 -4.94 45.02 -7.81
C ASP A 392 -4.70 43.74 -8.63
N ALA A 393 -3.83 42.86 -8.15
CA ALA A 393 -3.53 41.62 -8.85
C ALA A 393 -4.68 40.62 -8.77
N THR A 394 -4.89 39.89 -9.87
CA THR A 394 -5.81 38.76 -9.91
C THR A 394 -5.09 37.51 -9.42
N VAL A 395 -5.57 36.94 -8.32
CA VAL A 395 -5.07 35.67 -7.79
C VAL A 395 -5.98 34.55 -8.25
N VAL A 396 -5.42 33.57 -8.95
CA VAL A 396 -6.13 32.42 -9.51
C VAL A 396 -5.52 31.12 -8.99
N ALA A 397 -6.33 30.09 -8.75
CA ALA A 397 -5.81 28.76 -8.42
C ALA A 397 -6.47 27.62 -9.20
N ASP A 398 -5.64 26.66 -9.58
CA ASP A 398 -6.07 25.30 -9.93
C ASP A 398 -5.82 24.41 -8.73
N TYR A 399 -6.83 23.70 -8.23
CA TYR A 399 -6.67 22.92 -7.00
C TYR A 399 -7.58 21.71 -6.95
N VAL A 400 -7.18 20.74 -6.13
CA VAL A 400 -7.98 19.53 -5.85
C VAL A 400 -8.49 19.63 -4.43
N ALA A 401 -9.79 19.84 -4.28
CA ALA A 401 -10.48 19.81 -3.01
C ALA A 401 -10.99 18.40 -2.68
N GLY A 402 -11.28 18.14 -1.42
CA GLY A 402 -11.76 16.85 -0.93
C GLY A 402 -10.74 16.18 -0.02
N GLY A 403 -10.90 14.88 0.19
CA GLY A 403 -10.33 14.27 1.39
C GLY A 403 -11.33 14.24 2.56
N GLY A 404 -10.86 13.79 3.72
CA GLY A 404 -11.63 13.85 4.95
C GLY A 404 -12.65 12.73 5.09
N ALA A 405 -13.22 12.63 6.29
CA ALA A 405 -14.19 11.58 6.62
C ALA A 405 -15.53 11.73 5.90
N ALA A 406 -15.83 12.91 5.34
CA ALA A 406 -17.08 13.19 4.62
C ALA A 406 -17.25 12.34 3.36
N GLY A 407 -16.15 11.92 2.72
CA GLY A 407 -16.21 11.05 1.54
C GLY A 407 -16.60 9.60 1.83
N ASN A 408 -16.71 9.19 3.10
CA ASN A 408 -17.07 7.82 3.44
C ASN A 408 -18.58 7.62 3.26
N VAL A 409 -19.00 7.06 2.11
CA VAL A 409 -20.40 6.82 1.78
C VAL A 409 -20.72 5.31 1.78
N PRO A 410 -21.91 4.90 2.26
CA PRO A 410 -22.29 3.49 2.31
C PRO A 410 -22.49 2.91 0.90
N ALA A 411 -22.38 1.59 0.77
CA ALA A 411 -22.62 0.89 -0.51
C ALA A 411 -24.07 1.04 -1.03
N THR A 412 -25.00 1.47 -0.17
CA THR A 412 -26.41 1.73 -0.54
C THR A 412 -26.63 3.14 -1.08
N ALA A 413 -25.59 3.98 -1.17
CA ALA A 413 -25.70 5.31 -1.76
C ALA A 413 -26.11 5.22 -3.24
N VAL A 414 -26.87 6.20 -3.71
CA VAL A 414 -27.27 6.34 -5.11
C VAL A 414 -26.20 7.15 -5.83
N TRP A 415 -25.79 6.68 -7.01
CA TRP A 415 -24.70 7.26 -7.78
C TRP A 415 -25.18 7.70 -9.16
N HIS A 416 -24.71 8.86 -9.60
CA HIS A 416 -24.97 9.36 -10.95
C HIS A 416 -23.72 10.00 -11.52
N VAL A 417 -23.49 9.80 -12.82
CA VAL A 417 -22.58 10.66 -13.59
C VAL A 417 -23.20 12.06 -13.61
N SER A 418 -22.46 13.05 -13.13
CA SER A 418 -22.98 14.40 -12.88
C SER A 418 -22.09 15.49 -13.46
N ASP A 419 -21.13 15.12 -14.31
CA ASP A 419 -20.19 16.06 -14.91
C ASP A 419 -20.81 16.79 -16.11
N PRO A 420 -21.07 18.11 -16.04
CA PRO A 420 -21.58 18.86 -17.17
C PRO A 420 -20.46 19.31 -18.12
N THR A 421 -19.20 19.11 -17.75
CA THR A 421 -18.01 19.67 -18.43
C THR A 421 -17.20 18.63 -19.20
N VAL A 422 -17.26 17.35 -18.81
CA VAL A 422 -16.55 16.26 -19.48
C VAL A 422 -17.46 15.57 -20.50
N SER A 423 -17.09 15.61 -21.78
CA SER A 423 -17.77 14.86 -22.83
C SER A 423 -17.34 13.39 -22.81
N ILE A 424 -18.30 12.50 -22.60
CA ILE A 424 -18.12 11.05 -22.82
C ILE A 424 -18.11 10.81 -24.33
N ASP A 425 -17.11 10.07 -24.83
CA ASP A 425 -17.05 9.71 -26.24
C ASP A 425 -17.82 8.40 -26.49
N GLY A 426 -18.47 8.29 -27.64
CA GLY A 426 -19.30 7.16 -28.02
C GLY A 426 -20.81 7.43 -27.99
N PRO A 427 -21.62 6.38 -28.25
CA PRO A 427 -23.07 6.49 -28.41
C PRO A 427 -23.88 6.71 -27.11
N ALA A 428 -23.26 6.56 -25.93
CA ALA A 428 -23.94 6.78 -24.65
C ALA A 428 -24.04 8.29 -24.33
N ASP A 429 -25.19 8.73 -23.80
CA ASP A 429 -25.23 9.95 -22.99
C ASP A 429 -24.79 9.62 -21.56
N GLY A 430 -24.01 10.49 -20.93
CA GLY A 430 -23.45 10.22 -19.61
C GLY A 430 -24.51 10.09 -18.52
N THR A 431 -25.63 10.80 -18.65
CA THR A 431 -26.74 10.71 -17.69
C THR A 431 -27.47 9.37 -17.73
N ASP A 432 -27.31 8.60 -18.80
CA ASP A 432 -27.96 7.30 -18.99
C ASP A 432 -27.05 6.11 -18.59
N ILE A 433 -25.81 6.38 -18.13
CA ILE A 433 -24.91 5.36 -17.62
C ILE A 433 -25.37 4.94 -16.22
N ASP A 434 -25.70 3.66 -16.06
CA ASP A 434 -26.02 3.08 -14.76
C ASP A 434 -24.75 3.00 -13.91
N VAL A 435 -24.82 3.43 -12.64
CA VAL A 435 -23.66 3.43 -11.73
C VAL A 435 -23.97 2.60 -10.50
N GLU A 436 -23.25 1.48 -10.33
CA GLU A 436 -23.43 0.56 -9.22
C GLU A 436 -22.15 0.50 -8.36
N PRO A 437 -22.22 0.88 -7.06
CA PRO A 437 -21.06 0.74 -6.18
C PRO A 437 -20.79 -0.73 -5.85
N LEU A 438 -19.54 -1.17 -6.05
CA LEU A 438 -19.15 -2.54 -5.67
C LEU A 438 -19.01 -2.71 -4.16
N LYS A 439 -18.53 -1.66 -3.48
CA LYS A 439 -18.36 -1.58 -2.03
C LYS A 439 -18.61 -0.13 -1.56
N ALA A 440 -18.71 0.06 -0.25
CA ALA A 440 -18.76 1.40 0.35
C ALA A 440 -17.47 2.19 0.00
N ALA A 441 -17.57 3.50 -0.11
CA ALA A 441 -16.40 4.35 -0.17
C ALA A 441 -15.80 4.49 1.21
N THR A 442 -14.52 4.14 1.35
CA THR A 442 -13.80 4.12 2.63
C THR A 442 -12.39 4.68 2.48
N GLY A 443 -11.69 4.89 3.60
CA GLY A 443 -10.32 5.44 3.62
C GLY A 443 -10.26 6.96 3.80
N GLY A 444 -11.41 7.64 3.78
CA GLY A 444 -11.50 9.06 4.04
C GLY A 444 -11.20 9.38 5.50
N ALA A 445 -10.16 10.18 5.77
CA ALA A 445 -9.78 10.58 7.11
C ALA A 445 -9.35 12.05 7.15
N ALA A 446 -9.54 12.69 8.31
CA ALA A 446 -9.05 14.04 8.56
C ALA A 446 -7.52 14.10 8.45
N GLY A 447 -6.97 15.31 8.34
CA GLY A 447 -5.53 15.51 8.39
C GLY A 447 -4.94 14.98 9.70
N GLU A 448 -3.68 14.56 9.66
CA GLU A 448 -2.95 14.09 10.83
C GLU A 448 -2.93 15.19 11.91
N SER A 449 -3.22 14.85 13.16
CA SER A 449 -3.11 15.81 14.25
C SER A 449 -1.63 16.12 14.57
N ILE A 450 -1.34 17.25 15.20
CA ILE A 450 0.03 17.58 15.64
C ILE A 450 0.60 16.51 16.57
N HIS A 451 -0.25 15.95 17.45
CA HIS A 451 0.15 14.88 18.36
C HIS A 451 0.55 13.60 17.61
N ASP A 452 -0.28 13.16 16.68
CA ASP A 452 -0.02 11.96 15.87
C ASP A 452 1.22 12.14 15.00
N ALA A 453 1.43 13.33 14.44
CA ALA A 453 2.63 13.67 13.68
C ALA A 453 3.90 13.54 14.53
N LEU A 454 3.90 14.08 15.75
CA LEU A 454 5.05 13.94 16.67
C LEU A 454 5.34 12.48 17.03
N ASP A 455 4.30 11.68 17.27
CA ASP A 455 4.47 10.26 17.59
C ASP A 455 4.89 9.44 16.37
N ARG A 456 4.43 9.79 15.17
CA ARG A 456 4.94 9.24 13.91
C ARG A 456 6.43 9.55 13.74
N VAL A 457 6.84 10.81 13.83
CA VAL A 457 8.25 11.20 13.66
C VAL A 457 9.16 10.47 14.65
N ARG A 458 8.72 10.27 15.89
CA ARG A 458 9.47 9.47 16.88
C ARG A 458 9.63 8.01 16.47
N ARG A 459 8.62 7.41 15.85
CA ARG A 459 8.68 6.04 15.31
C ARG A 459 9.59 6.00 14.09
N ASP A 460 9.40 6.91 13.14
CA ASP A 460 10.15 6.97 11.88
C ASP A 460 11.66 7.18 12.12
N ARG A 461 12.03 7.96 13.16
CA ARG A 461 13.45 8.16 13.55
C ARG A 461 14.14 6.91 14.09
N ARG A 462 13.39 5.87 14.47
CA ARG A 462 13.95 4.56 14.86
C ARG A 462 14.18 3.65 13.65
N VAL A 463 13.66 4.02 12.49
CA VAL A 463 13.85 3.26 11.24
C VAL A 463 15.14 3.74 10.57
N PRO A 464 16.11 2.85 10.30
CA PRO A 464 17.37 3.24 9.70
C PRO A 464 17.22 3.54 8.19
N TYR A 465 17.59 4.74 7.77
CA TYR A 465 17.66 5.13 6.35
C TYR A 465 19.05 4.98 5.74
N ARG A 466 20.06 4.64 6.54
CA ARG A 466 21.41 4.32 6.09
C ARG A 466 21.87 3.04 6.77
N ALA A 467 22.50 2.17 5.98
CA ALA A 467 23.02 0.90 6.46
C ALA A 467 24.44 1.11 7.00
N VAL A 468 24.64 0.95 8.32
CA VAL A 468 25.95 1.09 8.97
C VAL A 468 26.34 -0.21 9.69
N THR A 469 25.38 -0.82 10.38
CA THR A 469 25.54 -2.10 11.08
C THR A 469 24.86 -3.22 10.31
N ALA A 470 25.19 -4.49 10.63
CA ALA A 470 24.52 -5.65 10.03
C ALA A 470 22.99 -5.63 10.27
N ASP A 471 22.56 -5.17 11.45
CA ASP A 471 21.14 -5.01 11.76
C ASP A 471 20.48 -3.89 10.93
N ASP A 472 21.21 -2.81 10.61
CA ASP A 472 20.68 -1.79 9.69
C ASP A 472 20.51 -2.36 8.29
N TYR A 473 21.48 -3.13 7.78
CA TYR A 473 21.37 -3.83 6.49
C TYR A 473 20.16 -4.77 6.47
N ARG A 474 19.98 -5.55 7.54
CA ARG A 474 18.84 -6.46 7.70
C ARG A 474 17.52 -5.67 7.69
N SER A 475 17.44 -4.61 8.49
CA SER A 475 16.22 -3.79 8.62
C SER A 475 15.86 -3.05 7.33
N ILE A 476 16.85 -2.50 6.62
CA ILE A 476 16.65 -1.81 5.34
C ILE A 476 16.20 -2.79 4.28
N ALA A 477 16.85 -3.96 4.17
CA ALA A 477 16.45 -4.99 3.22
C ALA A 477 15.02 -5.46 3.49
N ALA A 478 14.69 -5.77 4.75
CA ALA A 478 13.35 -6.22 5.15
C ALA A 478 12.24 -5.21 4.85
N ARG A 479 12.56 -3.91 4.78
CA ARG A 479 11.60 -2.83 4.52
C ARG A 479 11.57 -2.36 3.07
N THR A 480 12.08 -3.17 2.13
CA THR A 480 12.12 -2.78 0.71
C THR A 480 10.70 -2.44 0.22
N PRO A 481 10.41 -1.17 -0.14
CA PRO A 481 9.06 -0.72 -0.40
C PRO A 481 8.35 -1.50 -1.50
N GLY A 482 7.11 -1.93 -1.24
CA GLY A 482 6.26 -2.62 -2.22
C GLY A 482 6.45 -4.13 -2.31
N LEU A 483 7.43 -4.70 -1.61
CA LEU A 483 7.64 -6.15 -1.55
C LEU A 483 7.06 -6.75 -0.26
N ARG A 484 6.63 -8.01 -0.31
CA ARG A 484 6.28 -8.79 0.88
C ARG A 484 7.48 -9.66 1.24
N ILE A 485 8.31 -9.19 2.17
CA ILE A 485 9.51 -9.92 2.60
C ILE A 485 9.17 -10.71 3.87
N GLY A 486 9.38 -12.02 3.83
CA GLY A 486 9.11 -12.89 4.98
C GLY A 486 10.26 -12.83 5.98
N ARG A 487 11.50 -13.02 5.53
CA ARG A 487 12.69 -13.03 6.40
C ARG A 487 13.91 -12.46 5.70
N THR A 488 14.83 -11.95 6.51
CA THR A 488 16.13 -11.45 6.04
C THR A 488 17.25 -11.91 6.97
N ASN A 489 18.39 -12.24 6.39
CA ASN A 489 19.62 -12.50 7.14
C ASN A 489 20.78 -11.72 6.54
N VAL A 490 21.76 -11.39 7.36
CA VAL A 490 22.96 -10.66 6.93
C VAL A 490 24.18 -11.35 7.51
N LEU A 491 25.09 -11.73 6.61
CA LEU A 491 26.39 -12.27 6.94
C LEU A 491 27.48 -11.24 6.56
N VAL A 492 28.46 -11.07 7.43
CA VAL A 492 29.60 -10.17 7.20
C VAL A 492 30.89 -10.97 7.33
N GLU A 493 31.58 -11.19 6.21
CA GLU A 493 32.81 -11.98 6.13
C GLU A 493 33.84 -11.26 5.27
N ASP A 494 35.08 -11.12 5.77
CA ASP A 494 36.20 -10.51 5.05
C ASP A 494 35.90 -9.12 4.42
N GLY A 495 34.97 -8.36 5.00
CA GLY A 495 34.55 -7.04 4.52
C GLY A 495 33.52 -7.08 3.37
N GLU A 496 32.97 -8.26 3.06
CA GLU A 496 31.84 -8.47 2.17
C GLU A 496 30.57 -8.70 3.00
N ILE A 497 29.47 -8.06 2.58
CA ILE A 497 28.19 -8.09 3.26
C ILE A 497 27.22 -8.84 2.35
N THR A 498 26.77 -10.01 2.79
CA THR A 498 25.79 -10.82 2.07
C THR A 498 24.44 -10.67 2.75
N VAL A 499 23.49 -10.07 2.04
CA VAL A 499 22.09 -9.94 2.46
C VAL A 499 21.30 -11.05 1.79
N VAL A 500 20.77 -11.95 2.60
CA VAL A 500 19.88 -13.03 2.15
C VAL A 500 18.45 -12.62 2.41
N VAL A 501 17.59 -12.68 1.40
CA VAL A 501 16.17 -12.35 1.53
C VAL A 501 15.30 -13.53 1.14
N VAL A 502 14.29 -13.80 1.97
CA VAL A 502 13.27 -14.83 1.73
C VAL A 502 11.95 -14.09 1.54
N PRO A 503 11.29 -14.25 0.39
CA PRO A 503 9.99 -13.63 0.19
C PRO A 503 8.97 -14.22 1.16
N PHE A 504 7.93 -13.45 1.47
CA PHE A 504 6.77 -14.04 2.11
C PHE A 504 6.09 -14.96 1.09
N ALA A 505 5.73 -16.16 1.53
CA ALA A 505 4.90 -17.06 0.75
C ALA A 505 3.88 -17.75 1.67
N PRO A 506 2.66 -18.01 1.18
CA PRO A 506 1.69 -18.86 1.86
C PRO A 506 2.27 -20.25 2.17
N PRO A 507 1.78 -20.96 3.21
CA PRO A 507 2.35 -22.26 3.63
C PRO A 507 2.36 -23.36 2.56
N ASP A 508 1.46 -23.27 1.58
CA ASP A 508 1.36 -24.20 0.46
C ASP A 508 2.29 -23.84 -0.72
N VAL A 509 2.99 -22.71 -0.64
CA VAL A 509 4.02 -22.27 -1.58
C VAL A 509 5.38 -22.44 -0.90
N SER A 510 6.04 -23.56 -1.17
CA SER A 510 7.31 -23.93 -0.52
C SER A 510 8.23 -24.70 -1.48
N PRO A 511 9.55 -24.44 -1.48
CA PRO A 511 10.21 -23.40 -0.69
C PRO A 511 10.05 -21.99 -1.29
N PRO A 512 9.92 -20.93 -0.46
CA PRO A 512 9.83 -19.55 -0.92
C PRO A 512 11.13 -19.06 -1.57
N ASP A 513 11.12 -18.85 -2.89
CA ASP A 513 12.30 -18.40 -3.64
C ASP A 513 12.07 -17.02 -4.27
N PRO A 514 12.97 -16.04 -4.08
CA PRO A 514 12.81 -14.72 -4.67
C PRO A 514 13.20 -14.71 -6.15
N SER A 515 12.36 -14.10 -6.98
CA SER A 515 12.67 -13.86 -8.39
C SER A 515 13.80 -12.83 -8.57
N GLU A 516 14.34 -12.75 -9.78
CA GLU A 516 15.34 -11.73 -10.12
C GLU A 516 14.80 -10.30 -9.99
N GLY A 517 13.51 -10.06 -10.30
CA GLY A 517 12.87 -8.76 -10.09
C GLY A 517 12.83 -8.37 -8.61
N PHE A 518 12.48 -9.33 -7.75
CA PHE A 518 12.49 -9.16 -6.30
C PHE A 518 13.89 -8.85 -5.77
N LEU A 519 14.89 -9.66 -6.15
CA LEU A 519 16.29 -9.44 -5.75
C LEU A 519 16.84 -8.12 -6.28
N HIS A 520 16.48 -7.72 -7.49
CA HIS A 520 16.88 -6.44 -8.07
C HIS A 520 16.35 -5.27 -7.25
N ALA A 521 15.08 -5.29 -6.87
CA ALA A 521 14.46 -4.25 -6.08
C ALA A 521 15.09 -4.11 -4.69
N VAL A 522 15.33 -5.22 -3.99
CA VAL A 522 16.06 -5.20 -2.71
C VAL A 522 17.48 -4.68 -2.90
N ARG A 523 18.18 -5.14 -3.94
CA ARG A 523 19.55 -4.70 -4.25
C ARG A 523 19.62 -3.21 -4.52
N GLN A 524 18.68 -2.66 -5.27
CA GLN A 524 18.58 -1.22 -5.52
C GLN A 524 18.34 -0.47 -4.20
N HIS A 525 17.36 -0.92 -3.42
CA HIS A 525 16.99 -0.29 -2.16
C HIS A 525 18.15 -0.26 -1.15
N VAL A 526 18.86 -1.37 -0.99
CA VAL A 526 20.05 -1.44 -0.11
C VAL A 526 21.21 -0.61 -0.67
N SER A 527 21.43 -0.64 -1.99
CA SER A 527 22.57 0.05 -2.62
C SER A 527 22.49 1.57 -2.55
N GLU A 528 21.30 2.15 -2.56
CA GLU A 528 21.10 3.59 -2.36
C GLU A 528 21.41 4.05 -0.92
N ARG A 529 21.46 3.10 0.03
CA ARG A 529 21.51 3.37 1.49
C ARG A 529 22.79 2.85 2.16
N LYS A 530 23.60 2.06 1.46
CA LYS A 530 24.89 1.55 1.95
C LYS A 530 25.97 2.63 2.07
N LEU A 531 27.04 2.32 2.80
CA LEU A 531 28.26 3.12 2.77
C LEU A 531 29.01 2.93 1.44
N LEU A 532 29.70 3.97 0.99
CA LEU A 532 30.37 4.00 -0.33
C LEU A 532 31.39 2.86 -0.52
N SER A 533 32.07 2.45 0.55
CA SER A 533 33.10 1.40 0.52
C SER A 533 32.55 -0.02 0.61
N ASP A 534 31.28 -0.18 0.99
CA ASP A 534 30.75 -1.48 1.36
C ASP A 534 30.47 -2.32 0.11
N ARG A 535 31.00 -3.54 0.13
CA ARG A 535 30.78 -4.55 -0.90
C ARG A 535 29.58 -5.39 -0.47
N VAL A 536 28.43 -5.07 -1.02
CA VAL A 536 27.15 -5.68 -0.64
C VAL A 536 26.67 -6.57 -1.78
N CYS A 537 26.33 -7.81 -1.45
CA CYS A 537 25.65 -8.76 -2.33
C CYS A 537 24.26 -9.05 -1.77
N VAL A 538 23.25 -9.13 -2.65
CA VAL A 538 21.88 -9.51 -2.26
C VAL A 538 21.51 -10.78 -3.01
N THR A 539 21.10 -11.82 -2.28
CA THR A 539 20.82 -13.17 -2.78
C THR A 539 19.53 -13.74 -2.17
N GLY A 540 18.94 -14.74 -2.82
CA GLY A 540 17.98 -15.64 -2.18
C GLY A 540 18.66 -16.64 -1.24
N PRO A 541 17.89 -17.36 -0.42
CA PRO A 541 18.41 -18.42 0.43
C PRO A 541 18.98 -19.58 -0.42
N GLN A 542 19.97 -20.27 0.12
CA GLN A 542 20.40 -21.54 -0.44
C GLN A 542 19.64 -22.66 0.28
N TYR A 543 18.88 -23.44 -0.49
CA TYR A 543 18.16 -24.60 0.05
C TYR A 543 19.01 -25.86 0.01
N VAL A 544 18.99 -26.58 1.13
CA VAL A 544 19.50 -27.95 1.26
C VAL A 544 18.29 -28.88 1.24
N ASP A 545 18.17 -29.64 0.15
CA ASP A 545 17.03 -30.54 -0.06
C ASP A 545 17.17 -31.78 0.84
N LEU A 546 16.09 -32.10 1.54
CA LEU A 546 16.02 -33.22 2.47
C LEU A 546 15.09 -34.31 1.96
N GLU A 547 15.60 -35.53 1.93
CA GLU A 547 14.79 -36.74 1.85
C GLU A 547 14.71 -37.37 3.25
N ILE A 548 13.49 -37.53 3.77
CA ILE A 548 13.26 -38.03 5.14
C ILE A 548 12.42 -39.32 5.07
N SER A 549 12.97 -40.40 5.62
CA SER A 549 12.28 -41.69 5.73
C SER A 549 11.91 -41.97 7.18
N VAL A 550 10.61 -42.13 7.46
CA VAL A 550 10.08 -42.42 8.80
C VAL A 550 9.52 -43.83 8.84
N THR A 551 10.03 -44.67 9.73
CA THR A 551 9.51 -46.01 9.99
C THR A 551 9.07 -46.17 11.44
N GLY A 552 8.02 -46.96 11.66
CA GLY A 552 7.49 -47.17 13.00
C GLY A 552 6.09 -47.76 12.99
N ARG A 553 5.27 -47.27 13.91
CA ARG A 553 3.91 -47.74 14.14
C ARG A 553 2.93 -46.58 14.29
N ALA A 554 1.82 -46.65 13.55
CA ALA A 554 0.69 -45.75 13.70
C ALA A 554 -0.35 -46.32 14.67
N ARG A 555 -1.11 -45.45 15.35
CA ARG A 555 -2.21 -45.87 16.23
C ARG A 555 -3.36 -46.50 15.44
N ALA A 556 -3.99 -47.54 15.99
CA ALA A 556 -4.98 -48.37 15.30
C ALA A 556 -6.20 -47.59 14.75
N ARG A 557 -6.59 -46.47 15.36
CA ARG A 557 -7.69 -45.61 14.87
C ARG A 557 -7.39 -44.90 13.54
N TYR A 558 -6.13 -44.85 13.12
CA TYR A 558 -5.70 -44.32 11.82
C TYR A 558 -5.44 -45.43 10.79
N ALA A 559 -6.07 -46.60 10.99
CA ALA A 559 -6.03 -47.71 10.04
C ALA A 559 -6.86 -47.38 8.79
N GLY A 560 -6.31 -46.55 7.91
CA GLY A 560 -6.93 -46.17 6.64
C GLY A 560 -6.50 -44.78 6.18
N ASN A 561 -5.28 -44.69 5.63
CA ASN A 561 -4.68 -43.54 4.91
C ASN A 561 -4.59 -42.20 5.68
N GLY A 562 -3.65 -41.34 5.29
CA GLY A 562 -3.50 -39.97 5.83
C GLY A 562 -2.48 -39.81 6.95
N HIS A 563 -1.85 -40.89 7.43
CA HIS A 563 -0.71 -40.80 8.35
C HIS A 563 0.55 -40.30 7.65
N ASP A 564 0.70 -40.66 6.38
CA ASP A 564 1.72 -40.19 5.44
C ASP A 564 1.63 -38.67 5.27
N VAL A 565 0.43 -38.15 4.97
CA VAL A 565 0.17 -36.71 4.87
C VAL A 565 0.44 -36.01 6.20
N ALA A 566 -0.07 -36.52 7.32
CA ALA A 566 0.12 -35.90 8.63
C ALA A 566 1.61 -35.83 9.05
N VAL A 567 2.39 -36.88 8.77
CA VAL A 567 3.83 -36.89 9.05
C VAL A 567 4.56 -35.92 8.12
N ARG A 568 4.24 -35.92 6.82
CA ARG A 568 4.82 -34.99 5.86
C ARG A 568 4.55 -33.54 6.24
N THR A 569 3.29 -33.18 6.47
CA THR A 569 2.89 -31.82 6.90
C THR A 569 3.61 -31.41 8.18
N ALA A 570 3.72 -32.29 9.18
CA ALA A 570 4.42 -31.95 10.42
C ALA A 570 5.92 -31.66 10.22
N ILE A 571 6.58 -32.36 9.29
CA ILE A 571 7.99 -32.14 8.95
C ILE A 571 8.13 -30.84 8.16
N GLU A 572 7.30 -30.65 7.13
CA GLU A 572 7.28 -29.43 6.30
C GLU A 572 7.02 -28.18 7.15
N GLU A 573 6.02 -28.21 8.03
CA GLU A 573 5.72 -27.12 8.96
C GLU A 573 6.88 -26.85 9.92
N TYR A 574 7.50 -27.90 10.49
CA TYR A 574 8.58 -27.74 11.45
C TYR A 574 9.84 -27.12 10.84
N LEU A 575 10.18 -27.51 9.62
CA LEU A 575 11.35 -27.03 8.87
C LEU A 575 11.04 -25.82 7.99
N HIS A 576 9.79 -25.32 7.99
CA HIS A 576 9.38 -24.27 7.08
C HIS A 576 10.20 -22.98 7.29
N PRO A 577 10.73 -22.36 6.22
CA PRO A 577 11.52 -21.13 6.30
C PRO A 577 10.84 -19.98 7.02
N LEU A 578 9.51 -19.86 6.96
CA LEU A 578 8.78 -18.70 7.49
C LEU A 578 7.98 -18.99 8.77
N THR A 579 7.61 -20.25 9.01
CA THR A 579 6.66 -20.63 10.07
C THR A 579 7.15 -21.77 10.96
N GLY A 580 8.29 -22.38 10.63
CA GLY A 580 8.93 -23.42 11.43
C GLY A 580 9.48 -22.94 12.75
N ASP A 581 10.08 -23.86 13.51
CA ASP A 581 10.73 -23.62 14.82
C ASP A 581 9.91 -22.73 15.78
N GLY A 582 8.66 -23.13 16.06
CA GLY A 582 7.82 -22.41 17.02
C GLY A 582 7.13 -21.15 16.47
N GLY A 583 7.22 -20.89 15.16
CA GLY A 583 6.48 -19.83 14.47
C GLY A 583 7.36 -18.72 13.86
N ASP A 584 8.65 -18.71 14.17
CA ASP A 584 9.60 -17.67 13.70
C ASP A 584 10.35 -18.07 12.40
N GLY A 585 10.07 -19.27 11.89
CA GLY A 585 10.75 -19.86 10.73
C GLY A 585 12.05 -20.55 11.12
N TRP A 586 12.38 -21.68 10.45
CA TRP A 586 13.61 -22.42 10.74
C TRP A 586 14.85 -21.50 10.70
N PRO A 587 15.72 -21.45 11.73
CA PRO A 587 16.80 -20.48 11.76
C PRO A 587 17.88 -20.79 10.70
N PHE A 588 18.42 -19.74 10.08
CA PHE A 588 19.53 -19.87 9.12
C PHE A 588 20.75 -20.51 9.76
N GLY A 589 21.41 -21.44 9.05
CA GLY A 589 22.59 -22.15 9.56
C GLY A 589 22.32 -23.15 10.69
N GLN A 590 21.08 -23.24 11.18
CA GLN A 590 20.75 -24.09 12.31
C GLN A 590 20.90 -25.57 11.92
N THR A 591 21.65 -26.30 12.74
CA THR A 591 21.84 -27.74 12.59
C THR A 591 20.54 -28.47 12.90
N LEU A 592 20.12 -29.36 12.01
CA LEU A 592 18.99 -30.26 12.23
C LEU A 592 19.47 -31.55 12.88
N HIS A 593 18.99 -31.86 14.09
CA HIS A 593 19.26 -33.15 14.72
C HIS A 593 18.09 -34.11 14.49
N ARG A 594 18.42 -35.36 14.15
CA ARG A 594 17.45 -36.47 14.05
C ARG A 594 16.61 -36.63 15.32
N ALA A 595 17.19 -36.37 16.49
CA ALA A 595 16.48 -36.43 17.76
C ALA A 595 15.31 -35.43 17.82
N ASP A 596 15.49 -34.23 17.28
CA ASP A 596 14.47 -33.17 17.26
C ASP A 596 13.29 -33.58 16.37
N LEU A 597 13.55 -34.18 15.20
CA LEU A 597 12.50 -34.75 14.35
C LEU A 597 11.77 -35.90 15.04
N VAL A 598 12.48 -36.80 15.73
CA VAL A 598 11.86 -37.91 16.46
C VAL A 598 10.95 -37.38 17.57
N GLU A 599 11.41 -36.38 18.32
CA GLU A 599 10.61 -35.72 19.35
C GLU A 599 9.34 -35.11 18.74
N ARG A 600 9.49 -34.27 17.71
CA ARG A 600 8.38 -33.59 17.05
C ARG A 600 7.35 -34.56 16.46
N LEU A 601 7.80 -35.62 15.80
CA LEU A 601 6.92 -36.63 15.23
C LEU A 601 6.24 -37.49 16.31
N SER A 602 6.88 -37.71 17.45
CA SER A 602 6.29 -38.49 18.56
C SER A 602 5.13 -37.77 19.24
N GLU A 603 5.04 -36.44 19.11
CA GLU A 603 3.90 -35.64 19.59
C GLU A 603 2.63 -35.85 18.76
N LEU A 604 2.76 -36.34 17.52
CA LEU A 604 1.62 -36.48 16.64
C LEU A 604 0.64 -37.56 17.15
N ASP A 605 -0.65 -37.23 17.15
CA ASP A 605 -1.69 -38.14 17.62
C ASP A 605 -1.83 -39.40 16.74
N VAL A 606 -1.25 -39.37 15.54
CA VAL A 606 -1.18 -40.52 14.61
C VAL A 606 -0.07 -41.53 14.95
N ILE A 607 1.02 -41.09 15.59
CA ILE A 607 2.21 -41.91 15.85
C ILE A 607 2.07 -42.65 17.20
N ASP A 608 2.13 -43.99 17.18
CA ASP A 608 2.23 -44.81 18.41
C ASP A 608 3.70 -44.92 18.86
N ARG A 609 4.59 -45.20 17.91
CA ARG A 609 6.03 -45.36 18.15
C ARG A 609 6.83 -45.11 16.88
N ILE A 610 7.96 -44.44 17.02
CA ILE A 610 8.96 -44.29 15.95
C ILE A 610 10.06 -45.34 16.17
N ASP A 611 10.35 -46.12 15.13
CA ASP A 611 11.43 -47.12 15.15
C ASP A 611 12.71 -46.53 14.54
N GLU A 612 12.60 -45.78 13.43
CA GLU A 612 13.74 -45.19 12.73
C GLU A 612 13.34 -43.94 11.92
N VAL A 613 14.16 -42.87 11.95
CA VAL A 613 14.04 -41.69 11.08
C VAL A 613 15.34 -41.50 10.31
N THR A 614 15.39 -41.71 9.00
CA THR A 614 16.62 -41.50 8.22
C THR A 614 16.53 -40.17 7.49
N ILE A 615 17.62 -39.40 7.51
CA ILE A 615 17.72 -38.11 6.82
C ILE A 615 18.85 -38.21 5.80
N THR A 616 18.53 -37.94 4.55
CA THR A 616 19.50 -37.69 3.48
C THR A 616 19.41 -36.22 3.12
N ALA A 617 20.56 -35.56 2.96
CA ALA A 617 20.63 -34.15 2.58
C ALA A 617 21.42 -34.01 1.28
N HIS A 618 20.88 -33.22 0.34
CA HIS A 618 21.51 -32.90 -0.93
C HIS A 618 21.96 -31.44 -0.95
N GLY A 619 23.05 -31.15 -1.67
CA GLY A 619 23.64 -29.80 -1.71
C GLY A 619 24.78 -29.59 -0.70
N ASN A 620 24.99 -28.35 -0.27
CA ASN A 620 26.12 -28.00 0.61
C ASN A 620 25.79 -28.27 2.08
N ALA A 621 25.74 -29.55 2.44
CA ALA A 621 25.48 -30.00 3.81
C ALA A 621 26.49 -31.05 4.26
N THR A 622 26.75 -31.11 5.57
CA THR A 622 27.52 -32.20 6.18
C THR A 622 26.61 -33.01 7.10
N VAL A 623 26.54 -34.31 6.84
CA VAL A 623 25.74 -35.26 7.62
C VAL A 623 26.68 -36.09 8.50
N ASP A 624 26.54 -35.97 9.82
CA ASP A 624 27.37 -36.70 10.79
C ASP A 624 26.53 -37.12 12.00
N ASP A 625 26.57 -38.41 12.34
CA ASP A 625 25.89 -39.03 13.49
C ASP A 625 24.43 -38.58 13.72
N GLY A 626 23.64 -38.48 12.64
CA GLY A 626 22.24 -38.05 12.70
C GLY A 626 22.04 -36.54 12.88
N ALA A 627 23.06 -35.73 12.65
CA ALA A 627 22.96 -34.28 12.54
C ALA A 627 23.26 -33.82 11.11
N VAL A 628 22.45 -32.90 10.59
CA VAL A 628 22.65 -32.25 9.29
C VAL A 628 23.05 -30.80 9.53
N ARG A 629 24.28 -30.44 9.17
CA ARG A 629 24.80 -29.07 9.28
C ARG A 629 24.82 -28.41 7.92
N ILE A 630 24.46 -27.13 7.88
CA ILE A 630 24.37 -26.28 6.68
C ILE A 630 25.10 -24.96 6.93
N ASP A 631 25.36 -24.19 5.88
CA ASP A 631 26.01 -22.87 5.99
C ASP A 631 25.11 -21.82 6.67
N ASP A 632 25.72 -20.77 7.23
CA ASP A 632 25.06 -19.68 7.97
C ASP A 632 24.02 -18.88 7.14
N THR A 633 24.01 -19.05 5.82
CA THR A 633 23.04 -18.43 4.88
C THR A 633 22.04 -19.43 4.30
N ALA A 634 22.17 -20.71 4.63
CA ALA A 634 21.35 -21.77 4.08
C ALA A 634 20.12 -22.09 4.95
N LEU A 635 19.13 -22.71 4.32
CA LEU A 635 17.91 -23.23 4.92
C LEU A 635 17.63 -24.65 4.40
N PHE A 636 16.72 -25.37 5.04
CA PHE A 636 16.26 -26.67 4.55
C PHE A 636 15.04 -26.52 3.64
N ALA A 637 14.94 -27.39 2.64
CA ALA A 637 13.73 -27.65 1.88
C ALA A 637 13.42 -29.14 1.96
N VAL A 638 12.13 -29.50 2.08
CA VAL A 638 11.72 -30.90 2.15
C VAL A 638 11.35 -31.35 0.75
N GLU A 639 12.18 -32.20 0.15
CA GLU A 639 11.97 -32.71 -1.21
C GLU A 639 11.06 -33.94 -1.18
N GLU A 640 11.36 -34.89 -0.29
CA GLU A 640 10.60 -36.13 -0.19
C GLU A 640 10.44 -36.59 1.26
N VAL A 641 9.22 -37.03 1.60
CA VAL A 641 8.94 -37.74 2.86
C VAL A 641 8.36 -39.11 2.55
N THR A 642 9.10 -40.16 2.90
CA THR A 642 8.63 -41.54 2.79
C THR A 642 8.23 -42.06 4.16
N THR A 643 7.00 -42.57 4.29
CA THR A 643 6.50 -43.15 5.55
C THR A 643 6.18 -44.63 5.41
N SER A 644 6.77 -45.45 6.29
CA SER A 644 6.47 -46.89 6.41
C SER A 644 6.04 -47.20 7.84
N LEU A 645 4.76 -46.95 8.14
CA LEU A 645 4.17 -47.19 9.46
C LEU A 645 3.33 -48.47 9.47
N SER A 646 3.68 -49.39 10.37
CA SER A 646 2.85 -50.58 10.63
C SER A 646 1.64 -50.22 11.50
N ILE A 647 0.53 -50.93 11.31
CA ILE A 647 -0.65 -50.82 12.17
C ILE A 647 -0.79 -52.13 12.93
N GLN A 648 -0.76 -52.09 14.25
CA GLN A 648 -1.11 -53.25 15.05
C GLN A 648 -2.59 -53.13 15.46
N PRO A 649 -3.45 -54.11 15.12
CA PRO A 649 -4.83 -54.08 15.57
C PRO A 649 -4.85 -54.18 17.10
N ASP A 650 -5.73 -53.42 17.74
CA ASP A 650 -5.97 -53.54 19.18
C ASP A 650 -6.25 -55.00 19.51
N THR A 651 -5.30 -55.66 20.17
CA THR A 651 -5.58 -56.94 20.81
C THR A 651 -6.50 -56.63 21.97
N ALA A 652 -7.80 -56.74 21.72
CA ALA A 652 -8.81 -56.73 22.77
C ALA A 652 -8.34 -57.72 23.85
N THR A 653 -8.00 -57.19 25.01
CA THR A 653 -7.82 -57.94 26.24
C THR A 653 -9.18 -58.53 26.60
N GLY A 654 -9.50 -59.68 25.99
CA GLY A 654 -10.51 -60.58 26.51
C GLY A 654 -9.99 -61.18 27.80
N GLY A 655 -10.63 -60.84 28.90
CA GLY A 655 -10.34 -61.36 30.23
C GLY A 655 -11.45 -60.97 31.20
N ASP A 656 -12.50 -61.81 31.17
CA ASP A 656 -13.61 -62.04 32.12
C ASP A 656 -13.95 -61.00 33.22
#